data_AF-A0A9E3RG46-F1
#
_entry.id   AF-A0A9E3RG46-F1
#
_cell.length_a   1.000
_cell.length_b   1.000
_cell.length_c   1.000
_cell.angle_alpha   90.00
_cell.angle_beta   90.00
_cell.angle_gamma   90.00
#
_symmetry.space_group_name_H-M   'P 1'
#
loop_
_entity.id
_entity.type
_entity.pdbx_description
1 polymer ?
#
loop_
_entity_poly.entity_id
_entity_poly.type
_entity_poly.pdbx_seq_one_letter_code
_entity_poly.pdbx_strand_id
1 'polypeptide(L)'
;MMRAWRSSISCFVLIASVAALLSFSSCKKGVESHPSWEATILAPLLQSTLTLDDLLADSLMQTNPDHSVSLIFSSSLYQTSLQDSVFQIPDTSLTTAISLQNLNLANNTITTHVSLGQMCQQLGGIGLLIIAANGLPFTIPPFVDITSPDNDLDATGFFETADVESGTIDLTLENGLPISMTNLVFQVKNKYDQQVIAQETFTNMLPGQSQTKTIDLAGKHVEGTLVASVIDFDSPGGTVVIDTSDAIILTMKTNDIKVSSATAIFPSQNLIDQHEDISYNLSGGAQLKTIHVKSGKLELEVVSTIHQQSHFEYSLPTVTDAYGNPIFVSSDLPPAPQNGSSSYQKTFDLTGYTFDLTGLTGTSYNTVSSSVIASIDSTGEVVTISKNDSIHINYKLQDIVPDYVSGYLGQQIVNVNEETNFDVLKNIKGGSLQLEDADVTLTIQNGLGLQGRINLYDLTSVNSKTGNQKSLTWDQLAKPLSIGAANENPFVAATATFNLNNTNSNIQQLISNLPDQWKFSLDVFLNPEGNSSSYHDFAYDSSSLSAGLDVTLPLSLIADDLILVDTLDFSLGNPEPGDPQIKDGTFTLIVYNGFPISATPQLYFYDEDFTLLDSLFTSVPTAAAGLLNDQCIVSGQSKSELTASIDESTMNRLQMASRAVLVGKFNTTEHPSCGFIKIFDEYTMDVKLTGKFTYYTGY
;
A
#
# COMPACT_ATOMS: atom_id res chain seq x y z
N MET A 1 -88.11 40.06 118.19
CA MET A 1 -86.80 40.37 118.80
C MET A 1 -85.81 39.35 118.29
N MET A 2 -84.93 39.74 117.36
CA MET A 2 -83.47 39.93 117.58
C MET A 2 -82.76 38.64 118.00
N ARG A 3 -81.60 38.23 117.48
CA ARG A 3 -80.57 38.77 116.57
C ARG A 3 -79.69 37.54 116.26
N ALA A 4 -79.39 37.25 114.98
CA ALA A 4 -78.09 37.52 114.32
C ALA A 4 -76.91 36.74 114.92
N TRP A 5 -76.11 35.96 114.18
CA TRP A 5 -76.05 35.65 112.74
C TRP A 5 -75.19 34.38 112.57
N ARG A 6 -75.56 33.52 111.62
CA ARG A 6 -75.13 32.12 111.46
C ARG A 6 -74.13 31.92 110.31
N SER A 7 -73.22 30.97 110.53
CA SER A 7 -72.67 29.92 109.65
C SER A 7 -72.08 30.30 108.28
N SER A 8 -70.78 30.10 108.00
CA SER A 8 -69.99 28.85 107.97
C SER A 8 -70.40 27.83 106.90
N ILE A 9 -69.41 27.47 106.07
CA ILE A 9 -69.13 26.12 105.58
C ILE A 9 -70.18 25.55 104.60
N SER A 10 -69.98 25.74 103.29
CA SER A 10 -70.41 24.80 102.24
C SER A 10 -69.94 25.12 100.80
N CYS A 11 -69.22 26.22 100.53
CA CYS A 11 -68.68 26.47 99.17
C CYS A 11 -67.19 26.11 99.02
N PHE A 12 -66.49 25.86 100.14
CA PHE A 12 -65.05 25.52 100.16
C PHE A 12 -64.73 24.07 99.75
N VAL A 13 -65.74 23.22 99.53
CA VAL A 13 -65.57 21.79 99.20
C VAL A 13 -65.76 21.52 97.69
N LEU A 14 -66.30 22.46 96.91
CA LEU A 14 -66.47 22.31 95.46
C LEU A 14 -65.33 22.94 94.62
N ILE A 15 -64.48 23.77 95.24
CA ILE A 15 -63.33 24.42 94.58
C ILE A 15 -62.03 23.63 94.82
N ALA A 16 -61.97 22.81 95.89
CA ALA A 16 -60.84 21.94 96.18
C ALA A 16 -60.80 20.65 95.34
N SER A 17 -61.92 20.26 94.71
CA SER A 17 -62.01 19.05 93.87
C SER A 17 -61.71 19.28 92.39
N VAL A 18 -61.67 20.54 91.94
CA VAL A 18 -61.23 20.92 90.56
C VAL A 18 -59.74 21.28 90.52
N ALA A 19 -59.14 21.63 91.66
CA ALA A 19 -57.70 21.93 91.76
C ALA A 19 -56.79 20.70 91.95
N ALA A 20 -57.35 19.50 92.17
CA ALA A 20 -56.58 18.27 92.39
C ALA A 20 -56.43 17.37 91.13
N LEU A 21 -56.96 17.81 89.96
CA LEU A 21 -56.98 17.03 88.72
C LEU A 21 -56.21 17.64 87.54
N LEU A 22 -55.44 18.72 87.76
CA LEU A 22 -54.65 19.40 86.72
C LEU A 22 -53.18 19.66 87.09
N SER A 23 -52.61 18.89 88.03
CA SER A 23 -51.23 19.11 88.52
C SER A 23 -50.32 17.88 88.40
N PHE A 24 -50.49 17.08 87.33
CA PHE A 24 -49.51 16.09 86.90
C PHE A 24 -49.40 16.04 85.36
N SER A 25 -49.00 17.17 84.79
CA SER A 25 -48.32 17.19 83.49
C SER A 25 -47.01 17.93 83.70
N SER A 26 -46.05 17.16 84.21
CA SER A 26 -44.63 17.42 84.05
C SER A 26 -44.35 17.79 82.59
N CYS A 27 -44.11 19.06 82.29
CA CYS A 27 -43.32 19.43 81.11
C CYS A 27 -41.91 18.91 81.34
N LYS A 28 -41.71 17.66 80.92
CA LYS A 28 -40.42 17.08 80.61
C LYS A 28 -39.73 18.10 79.71
N LYS A 29 -38.61 18.69 80.16
CA LYS A 29 -37.71 19.44 79.30
C LYS A 29 -37.42 18.51 78.12
N GLY A 30 -37.87 18.88 76.93
CA GLY A 30 -37.58 18.14 75.70
C GLY A 30 -36.08 17.97 75.65
N VAL A 31 -35.63 16.73 75.82
CA VAL A 31 -34.29 16.31 75.45
C VAL A 31 -34.36 16.23 73.92
N GLU A 32 -34.28 17.39 73.29
CA GLU A 32 -33.77 17.49 71.93
C GLU A 32 -32.25 17.53 72.09
N SER A 33 -31.66 16.37 71.85
CA SER A 33 -30.36 16.16 71.21
C SER A 33 -29.37 17.34 71.30
N HIS A 34 -28.44 17.19 72.26
CA HIS A 34 -27.07 17.70 72.24
C HIS A 34 -26.87 19.24 72.28
N PRO A 35 -26.01 19.79 73.16
CA PRO A 35 -25.66 21.20 73.10
C PRO A 35 -24.83 21.48 71.83
N SER A 36 -25.47 22.03 70.81
CA SER A 36 -24.79 22.52 69.61
C SER A 36 -24.25 23.93 69.87
N TRP A 37 -22.94 24.10 69.76
CA TRP A 37 -22.31 25.43 69.82
C TRP A 37 -21.91 25.82 68.40
N GLU A 38 -22.30 27.03 67.99
CA GLU A 38 -21.83 27.63 66.74
C GLU A 38 -20.48 28.30 67.01
N ALA A 39 -19.43 27.74 66.40
CA ALA A 39 -18.10 28.35 66.42
C ALA A 39 -17.82 28.97 65.06
N THR A 40 -17.63 30.29 65.02
CA THR A 40 -17.24 31.00 63.80
C THR A 40 -15.73 31.13 63.75
N ILE A 41 -15.09 30.50 62.77
CA ILE A 41 -13.63 30.50 62.60
C ILE A 41 -13.28 31.28 61.33
N LEU A 42 -12.43 32.30 61.46
CA LEU A 42 -11.81 32.99 60.32
C LEU A 42 -10.41 32.42 60.10
N ALA A 43 -10.17 31.80 58.94
CA ALA A 43 -8.88 31.21 58.60
C ALA A 43 -8.39 31.72 57.22
N PRO A 44 -7.09 32.06 57.07
CA PRO A 44 -6.49 32.15 55.75
C PRO A 44 -6.47 30.74 55.14
N LEU A 45 -7.09 30.58 53.98
CA LEU A 45 -7.20 29.28 53.30
C LEU A 45 -6.11 29.13 52.24
N LEU A 46 -5.81 30.20 51.51
CA LEU A 46 -4.83 30.21 50.44
C LEU A 46 -4.22 31.61 50.29
N GLN A 47 -2.93 31.68 50.05
CA GLN A 47 -2.26 32.86 49.53
C GLN A 47 -1.34 32.41 48.39
N SER A 48 -1.53 32.96 47.20
CA SER A 48 -0.75 32.62 46.01
C SER A 48 -0.51 33.87 45.18
N THR A 49 0.57 33.87 44.41
CA THR A 49 0.81 34.82 43.32
C THR A 49 0.68 34.03 42.03
N LEU A 50 -0.11 34.54 41.08
CA LEU A 50 -0.28 33.94 39.75
C LEU A 50 0.51 34.79 38.74
N THR A 51 1.36 34.14 37.97
CA THR A 51 2.01 34.71 36.77
C THR A 51 1.31 34.21 35.52
N LEU A 52 1.77 34.65 34.34
CA LEU A 52 1.27 34.12 33.07
C LEU A 52 1.67 32.65 32.84
N ASP A 53 2.81 32.22 33.39
CA ASP A 53 3.30 30.83 33.37
C ASP A 53 2.35 29.88 34.13
N ASP A 54 1.68 30.39 35.17
CA ASP A 54 0.67 29.62 35.91
C ASP A 54 -0.66 29.46 35.13
N LEU A 55 -0.88 30.27 34.08
CA LEU A 55 -2.14 30.35 33.31
C LEU A 55 -2.06 29.67 31.95
N LEU A 56 -0.86 29.57 31.36
CA LEU A 56 -0.61 29.00 30.04
C LEU A 56 0.58 28.04 30.14
N ALA A 57 0.53 26.91 29.44
CA ALA A 57 1.65 25.97 29.45
C ALA A 57 2.92 26.62 28.87
N ASP A 58 4.06 26.47 29.55
CA ASP A 58 5.36 27.03 29.16
C ASP A 58 5.74 26.75 27.69
N SER A 59 5.35 25.59 27.15
CA SER A 59 5.60 25.21 25.76
C SER A 59 4.92 26.10 24.71
N LEU A 60 3.93 26.89 25.14
CA LEU A 60 3.13 27.77 24.28
C LEU A 60 3.57 29.23 24.38
N MET A 61 4.59 29.57 25.17
CA MET A 61 4.97 30.97 25.41
C MET A 61 6.42 31.26 25.03
N GLN A 62 6.64 32.46 24.51
CA GLN A 62 7.96 33.04 24.28
C GLN A 62 7.99 34.48 24.80
N THR A 63 8.94 34.78 25.69
CA THR A 63 9.22 36.15 26.13
C THR A 63 10.15 36.83 25.12
N ASN A 64 9.72 37.98 24.62
CA ASN A 64 10.48 38.81 23.69
C ASN A 64 11.53 39.65 24.44
N PRO A 65 12.56 40.19 23.74
CA PRO A 65 13.58 41.04 24.38
C PRO A 65 13.05 42.30 25.07
N ASP A 66 11.84 42.75 24.72
CA ASP A 66 11.15 43.89 25.34
C ASP A 66 10.23 43.48 26.51
N HIS A 67 10.35 42.24 27.00
CA HIS A 67 9.51 41.63 28.05
C HIS A 67 8.05 41.38 27.66
N SER A 68 7.65 41.69 26.42
CA SER A 68 6.32 41.30 25.92
C SER A 68 6.27 39.79 25.68
N VAL A 69 5.09 39.20 25.83
CA VAL A 69 4.91 37.75 25.65
C VAL A 69 4.23 37.46 24.32
N SER A 70 4.69 36.41 23.64
CA SER A 70 4.07 35.84 22.44
C SER A 70 3.61 34.41 22.71
N LEU A 71 2.47 34.01 22.15
CA LEU A 71 2.03 32.62 22.10
C LEU A 71 2.60 31.93 20.85
N ILE A 72 3.17 30.74 21.02
CA ILE A 72 3.68 29.92 19.90
C ILE A 72 3.01 28.56 19.94
N PHE A 73 2.50 28.13 18.80
CA PHE A 73 1.99 26.78 18.64
C PHE A 73 2.08 26.32 17.19
N SER A 74 2.15 25.00 17.02
CA SER A 74 2.12 24.37 15.70
C SER A 74 0.88 23.52 15.53
N SER A 75 0.38 23.45 14.30
CA SER A 75 -0.75 22.60 13.92
C SER A 75 -0.45 21.90 12.61
N SER A 76 -0.67 20.58 12.58
CA SER A 76 -0.68 19.84 11.32
C SER A 76 -1.98 20.15 10.58
N LEU A 77 -1.89 20.49 9.30
CA LEU A 77 -3.05 20.69 8.44
C LEU A 77 -3.39 19.44 7.65
N TYR A 78 -2.35 18.83 7.05
CA TYR A 78 -2.49 17.71 6.13
C TYR A 78 -1.22 16.87 6.14
N GLN A 79 -1.39 15.55 6.04
CA GLN A 79 -0.29 14.62 5.83
C GLN A 79 -0.79 13.49 4.94
N THR A 80 -0.07 13.22 3.86
CA THR A 80 -0.34 12.08 2.98
C THR A 80 0.93 11.26 2.76
N SER A 81 0.74 9.94 2.61
CA SER A 81 1.80 8.98 2.32
C SER A 81 1.72 8.52 0.86
N LEU A 82 2.75 7.83 0.39
CA LEU A 82 2.75 7.24 -0.95
C LEU A 82 1.61 6.24 -1.19
N GLN A 83 1.27 5.43 -0.19
CA GLN A 83 0.32 4.33 -0.32
C GLN A 83 -1.13 4.82 -0.41
N ASP A 84 -1.43 5.94 0.24
CA ASP A 84 -2.81 6.37 0.44
C ASP A 84 -3.40 7.10 -0.76
N SER A 85 -2.58 7.74 -1.61
CA SER A 85 -3.12 8.60 -2.68
C SER A 85 -2.18 8.87 -3.87
N VAL A 86 -0.88 8.59 -3.75
CA VAL A 86 0.11 9.08 -4.73
C VAL A 86 0.43 8.01 -5.77
N PHE A 87 0.78 6.80 -5.37
CA PHE A 87 1.29 5.82 -6.33
C PHE A 87 0.81 4.40 -6.05
N GLN A 88 0.05 3.82 -6.98
CA GLN A 88 -0.41 2.43 -6.90
C GLN A 88 0.07 1.65 -8.14
N ILE A 89 0.64 0.47 -7.90
CA ILE A 89 0.96 -0.48 -8.96
C ILE A 89 -0.31 -1.27 -9.29
N PRO A 90 -0.85 -1.18 -10.52
CA PRO A 90 -2.07 -1.90 -10.87
C PRO A 90 -1.82 -3.41 -10.96
N ASP A 91 -2.84 -4.18 -10.55
CA ASP A 91 -2.91 -5.61 -10.85
C ASP A 91 -2.72 -5.82 -12.35
N THR A 92 -1.80 -6.72 -12.70
CA THR A 92 -1.45 -6.97 -14.10
C THR A 92 -1.56 -8.45 -14.41
N SER A 93 -2.33 -8.78 -15.44
CA SER A 93 -2.41 -10.13 -16.02
C SER A 93 -1.96 -10.09 -17.46
N LEU A 94 -1.04 -10.98 -17.83
CA LEU A 94 -0.49 -11.06 -19.17
C LEU A 94 -0.30 -12.53 -19.55
N THR A 95 -0.46 -12.81 -20.84
CA THR A 95 -0.37 -14.14 -21.42
C THR A 95 0.60 -14.11 -22.59
N THR A 96 1.63 -14.94 -22.53
CA THR A 96 2.60 -15.13 -23.61
C THR A 96 2.43 -16.52 -24.20
N ALA A 97 2.18 -16.60 -25.49
CA ALA A 97 2.13 -17.87 -26.23
C ALA A 97 3.48 -18.12 -26.90
N ILE A 98 4.08 -19.27 -26.59
CA ILE A 98 5.40 -19.66 -27.11
C ILE A 98 5.25 -20.94 -27.92
N SER A 99 5.46 -20.83 -29.23
CA SER A 99 5.49 -21.98 -30.15
C SER A 99 6.82 -22.73 -30.04
N LEU A 100 6.81 -24.02 -30.37
CA LEU A 100 8.04 -24.81 -30.44
C LEU A 100 8.99 -24.25 -31.51
N GLN A 101 10.24 -24.04 -31.15
CA GLN A 101 11.27 -23.52 -32.05
C GLN A 101 11.99 -24.65 -32.78
N ASN A 102 12.31 -25.71 -32.05
CA ASN A 102 13.12 -26.84 -32.52
C ASN A 102 12.32 -28.15 -32.44
N LEU A 103 12.40 -28.94 -33.51
CA LEU A 103 11.86 -30.29 -33.55
C LEU A 103 12.74 -31.14 -34.45
N ASN A 104 13.69 -31.86 -33.84
CA ASN A 104 14.68 -32.67 -34.52
C ASN A 104 14.35 -34.16 -34.36
N LEU A 105 14.62 -34.95 -35.39
CA LEU A 105 14.52 -36.41 -35.36
C LEU A 105 15.92 -37.03 -35.24
N ALA A 106 15.98 -38.26 -34.73
CA ALA A 106 17.24 -39.00 -34.62
C ALA A 106 17.79 -39.39 -36.00
N ASN A 107 19.12 -39.34 -36.14
CA ASN A 107 19.80 -39.89 -37.32
C ASN A 107 19.77 -41.41 -37.23
N ASN A 108 19.11 -42.04 -38.19
CA ASN A 108 18.91 -43.48 -38.24
C ASN A 108 19.45 -44.02 -39.57
N THR A 109 19.70 -45.33 -39.61
CA THR A 109 20.18 -46.01 -40.82
C THR A 109 19.38 -47.28 -41.05
N ILE A 110 18.89 -47.45 -42.28
CA ILE A 110 18.13 -48.61 -42.71
C ILE A 110 18.83 -49.20 -43.92
N THR A 111 19.05 -50.51 -43.91
CA THR A 111 19.67 -51.25 -45.02
C THR A 111 18.70 -52.28 -45.55
N THR A 112 18.49 -52.27 -46.86
CA THR A 112 17.68 -53.26 -47.57
C THR A 112 18.52 -53.98 -48.62
N HIS A 113 18.14 -55.23 -48.87
CA HIS A 113 18.86 -56.11 -49.78
C HIS A 113 17.87 -56.64 -50.83
N VAL A 114 18.23 -56.50 -52.10
CA VAL A 114 17.50 -57.12 -53.21
C VAL A 114 18.42 -58.14 -53.85
N SER A 115 18.19 -59.41 -53.55
CA SER A 115 19.02 -60.51 -54.06
C SER A 115 18.81 -60.76 -55.56
N LEU A 116 19.83 -61.29 -56.21
CA LEU A 116 19.83 -61.72 -57.60
C LEU A 116 18.74 -62.77 -57.82
N GLY A 117 18.55 -63.69 -56.87
CA GLY A 117 17.45 -64.65 -56.89
C GLY A 117 16.07 -63.99 -56.93
N GLN A 118 15.82 -62.98 -56.09
CA GLN A 118 14.57 -62.21 -56.08
C GLN A 118 14.36 -61.45 -57.39
N MET A 119 15.39 -60.80 -57.92
CA MET A 119 15.32 -60.13 -59.22
C MET A 119 15.00 -61.13 -60.34
N CYS A 120 15.66 -62.28 -60.35
CA CYS A 120 15.47 -63.31 -61.37
C CYS A 120 14.06 -63.93 -61.35
N GLN A 121 13.40 -64.01 -60.18
CA GLN A 121 12.00 -64.46 -60.12
C GLN A 121 11.06 -63.55 -60.92
N GLN A 122 11.40 -62.26 -61.05
CA GLN A 122 10.63 -61.28 -61.80
C GLN A 122 10.97 -61.27 -63.31
N LEU A 123 12.09 -61.89 -63.71
CA LEU A 123 12.59 -61.92 -65.11
C LEU A 123 12.08 -63.12 -65.94
N GLY A 124 11.12 -63.90 -65.44
CA GLY A 124 10.49 -65.00 -66.19
C GLY A 124 11.44 -66.13 -66.59
N GLY A 125 11.34 -66.63 -67.82
CA GLY A 125 12.06 -67.84 -68.28
C GLY A 125 13.58 -67.74 -68.24
N ILE A 126 14.14 -66.56 -68.46
CA ILE A 126 15.60 -66.32 -68.38
C ILE A 126 16.04 -66.30 -66.91
N GLY A 127 15.24 -65.67 -66.04
CA GLY A 127 15.51 -65.67 -64.60
C GLY A 127 15.52 -67.06 -63.97
N LEU A 128 14.63 -67.96 -64.41
CA LEU A 128 14.65 -69.36 -63.98
C LEU A 128 15.94 -70.10 -64.38
N LEU A 129 16.53 -69.77 -65.53
CA LEU A 129 17.80 -70.34 -65.96
C LEU A 129 18.97 -69.83 -65.11
N ILE A 130 18.96 -68.54 -64.76
CA ILE A 130 19.97 -67.94 -63.86
C ILE A 130 19.86 -68.58 -62.46
N ILE A 131 18.64 -68.71 -61.92
CA ILE A 131 18.41 -69.37 -60.63
C ILE A 131 18.87 -70.83 -60.65
N ALA A 132 18.59 -71.57 -61.73
CA ALA A 132 19.03 -72.96 -61.88
C ALA A 132 20.56 -73.11 -62.02
N ALA A 133 21.26 -72.04 -62.40
CA ALA A 133 22.71 -72.00 -62.53
C ALA A 133 23.44 -71.62 -61.22
N ASN A 134 22.73 -71.53 -60.08
CA ASN A 134 23.34 -71.23 -58.78
C ASN A 134 24.52 -72.18 -58.46
N GLY A 135 25.68 -71.61 -58.13
CA GLY A 135 26.95 -72.30 -57.88
C GLY A 135 27.72 -72.72 -59.14
N LEU A 136 27.22 -72.41 -60.34
CA LEU A 136 27.84 -72.76 -61.62
C LEU A 136 28.24 -71.51 -62.43
N PRO A 137 29.26 -71.61 -63.30
CA PRO A 137 29.54 -70.57 -64.29
C PRO A 137 28.37 -70.41 -65.26
N PHE A 138 27.88 -69.18 -65.42
CA PHE A 138 26.82 -68.82 -66.36
C PHE A 138 27.19 -67.52 -67.08
N THR A 139 26.85 -67.44 -68.36
CA THR A 139 27.04 -66.20 -69.13
C THR A 139 25.73 -65.41 -69.11
N ILE A 140 25.69 -64.36 -68.30
CA ILE A 140 24.59 -63.39 -68.30
C ILE A 140 24.74 -62.53 -69.56
N PRO A 141 23.76 -62.51 -70.49
CA PRO A 141 23.83 -61.65 -71.66
C PRO A 141 23.72 -60.17 -71.25
N PRO A 142 24.28 -59.23 -72.04
CA PRO A 142 24.02 -57.81 -71.85
C PRO A 142 22.52 -57.52 -71.86
N PHE A 143 22.07 -56.61 -71.01
CA PHE A 143 20.70 -56.12 -70.95
C PHE A 143 20.66 -54.62 -70.73
N VAL A 144 19.58 -53.99 -71.23
CA VAL A 144 19.33 -52.56 -71.11
C VAL A 144 17.85 -52.31 -70.81
N ASP A 145 17.53 -51.16 -70.22
CA ASP A 145 16.16 -50.71 -69.93
C ASP A 145 15.34 -51.68 -69.05
N ILE A 146 16.00 -52.37 -68.11
CA ILE A 146 15.29 -53.25 -67.16
C ILE A 146 14.62 -52.42 -66.07
N THR A 147 13.32 -52.64 -65.88
CA THR A 147 12.52 -51.96 -64.85
C THR A 147 12.01 -52.94 -63.80
N SER A 148 11.68 -52.44 -62.61
CA SER A 148 11.03 -53.22 -61.55
C SER A 148 9.66 -52.64 -61.21
N PRO A 149 8.71 -53.47 -60.73
CA PRO A 149 7.54 -52.94 -60.03
C PRO A 149 7.96 -52.22 -58.74
N ASP A 150 7.03 -51.49 -58.15
CA ASP A 150 7.18 -50.93 -56.81
C ASP A 150 7.35 -52.07 -55.78
N ASN A 151 8.39 -51.95 -54.96
CA ASN A 151 8.65 -52.83 -53.83
C ASN A 151 8.52 -52.03 -52.53
N ASP A 152 7.84 -52.61 -51.54
CA ASP A 152 7.69 -51.97 -50.23
C ASP A 152 9.05 -51.77 -49.56
N LEU A 153 9.24 -50.58 -49.00
CA LEU A 153 10.42 -50.16 -48.27
C LEU A 153 9.99 -49.65 -46.90
N ASP A 154 10.27 -50.44 -45.87
CA ASP A 154 9.96 -50.07 -44.49
C ASP A 154 11.01 -49.11 -43.95
N ALA A 155 10.63 -47.84 -43.87
CA ALA A 155 11.40 -46.73 -43.29
C ALA A 155 10.80 -46.24 -41.96
N THR A 156 9.91 -47.02 -41.31
CA THR A 156 9.29 -46.64 -40.03
C THR A 156 10.30 -46.50 -38.89
N GLY A 157 11.50 -47.08 -39.06
CA GLY A 157 12.65 -46.84 -38.18
C GLY A 157 13.16 -45.39 -38.21
N PHE A 158 12.78 -44.57 -39.20
CA PHE A 158 13.07 -43.13 -39.21
C PHE A 158 11.96 -42.35 -38.50
N PHE A 159 10.73 -42.53 -38.95
CA PHE A 159 9.50 -41.92 -38.47
C PHE A 159 8.31 -42.58 -39.18
N GLU A 160 7.08 -42.47 -38.66
CA GLU A 160 5.88 -42.92 -39.37
C GLU A 160 5.45 -41.91 -40.44
N THR A 161 5.47 -40.62 -40.11
CA THR A 161 5.30 -39.51 -41.05
C THR A 161 6.10 -38.30 -40.60
N ALA A 162 6.59 -37.50 -41.54
CA ALA A 162 7.32 -36.27 -41.25
C ALA A 162 7.11 -35.20 -42.33
N ASP A 163 6.79 -33.98 -41.90
CA ASP A 163 6.85 -32.78 -42.72
C ASP A 163 8.21 -32.12 -42.48
N VAL A 164 9.13 -32.31 -43.42
CA VAL A 164 10.55 -31.95 -43.24
C VAL A 164 10.80 -30.48 -43.63
N GLU A 165 11.38 -29.71 -42.72
CA GLU A 165 11.83 -28.34 -42.98
C GLU A 165 13.25 -28.32 -43.55
N SER A 166 14.13 -29.17 -43.02
CA SER A 166 15.52 -29.30 -43.47
C SER A 166 16.11 -30.65 -43.05
N GLY A 167 17.17 -31.05 -43.73
CA GLY A 167 17.89 -32.30 -43.47
C GLY A 167 17.99 -33.15 -44.73
N THR A 168 18.85 -34.15 -44.70
CA THR A 168 19.16 -34.96 -45.88
C THR A 168 19.01 -36.45 -45.62
N ILE A 169 18.88 -37.21 -46.70
CA ILE A 169 19.02 -38.66 -46.70
C ILE A 169 20.15 -39.07 -47.63
N ASP A 170 21.13 -39.78 -47.08
CA ASP A 170 22.19 -40.42 -47.86
C ASP A 170 21.68 -41.78 -48.34
N LEU A 171 21.58 -41.95 -49.65
CA LEU A 171 21.33 -43.22 -50.32
C LEU A 171 22.65 -43.80 -50.82
N THR A 172 23.14 -44.82 -50.12
CA THR A 172 24.31 -45.59 -50.53
C THR A 172 23.86 -46.87 -51.22
N LEU A 173 24.20 -47.01 -52.48
CA LEU A 173 23.97 -48.21 -53.27
C LEU A 173 25.28 -48.98 -53.40
N GLU A 174 25.28 -50.26 -53.04
CA GLU A 174 26.38 -51.18 -53.27
C GLU A 174 25.98 -52.24 -54.30
N ASN A 175 26.82 -52.39 -55.32
CA ASN A 175 26.67 -53.45 -56.31
C ASN A 175 27.24 -54.76 -55.77
N GLY A 176 26.46 -55.52 -55.00
CA GLY A 176 26.85 -56.88 -54.61
C GLY A 176 26.60 -57.93 -55.70
N LEU A 177 26.20 -57.54 -56.92
CA LEU A 177 26.04 -58.47 -58.04
C LEU A 177 27.38 -58.85 -58.66
N PRO A 178 27.49 -60.04 -59.27
CA PRO A 178 28.74 -60.50 -59.86
C PRO A 178 29.07 -59.81 -61.19
N ILE A 179 28.18 -58.96 -61.71
CA ILE A 179 28.32 -58.21 -62.97
C ILE A 179 28.37 -56.70 -62.71
N SER A 180 28.99 -55.96 -63.64
CA SER A 180 29.01 -54.49 -63.56
C SER A 180 27.64 -53.89 -63.89
N MET A 181 27.29 -52.78 -63.27
CA MET A 181 26.08 -51.98 -63.57
C MET A 181 26.50 -50.69 -64.29
N THR A 182 26.16 -50.56 -65.58
CA THR A 182 26.50 -49.37 -66.36
C THR A 182 25.65 -48.18 -65.93
N ASN A 183 24.36 -48.42 -65.74
CA ASN A 183 23.37 -47.43 -65.32
C ASN A 183 22.34 -48.08 -64.40
N LEU A 184 22.00 -47.44 -63.28
CA LEU A 184 20.85 -47.79 -62.46
C LEU A 184 20.13 -46.50 -62.04
N VAL A 185 18.89 -46.32 -62.52
CA VAL A 185 17.99 -45.25 -62.09
C VAL A 185 16.99 -45.81 -61.10
N PHE A 186 17.02 -45.30 -59.88
CA PHE A 186 16.17 -45.74 -58.78
C PHE A 186 15.27 -44.60 -58.31
N GLN A 187 14.01 -44.91 -58.04
CA GLN A 187 13.03 -43.97 -57.51
C GLN A 187 12.47 -44.45 -56.18
N VAL A 188 12.42 -43.54 -55.22
CA VAL A 188 11.73 -43.70 -53.94
C VAL A 188 10.55 -42.74 -53.91
N LYS A 189 9.37 -43.27 -53.57
CA LYS A 189 8.17 -42.47 -53.36
C LYS A 189 7.43 -42.93 -52.11
N ASN A 190 6.61 -42.04 -51.58
CA ASN A 190 5.63 -42.37 -50.54
C ASN A 190 4.65 -43.44 -51.06
N LYS A 191 4.21 -44.33 -50.17
CA LYS A 191 3.32 -45.43 -50.55
C LYS A 191 1.89 -44.95 -50.75
N TYR A 192 1.41 -44.01 -49.95
CA TYR A 192 0.01 -43.60 -50.00
C TYR A 192 -0.22 -42.39 -50.92
N ASP A 193 0.48 -41.28 -50.71
CA ASP A 193 0.30 -40.08 -51.54
C ASP A 193 1.05 -40.13 -52.90
N GLN A 194 1.91 -41.14 -53.09
CA GLN A 194 2.72 -41.37 -54.30
C GLN A 194 3.70 -40.23 -54.63
N GLN A 195 3.96 -39.31 -53.71
CA GLN A 195 4.94 -38.23 -53.88
C GLN A 195 6.35 -38.81 -54.02
N VAL A 196 7.06 -38.42 -55.08
CA VAL A 196 8.45 -38.84 -55.30
C VAL A 196 9.35 -38.12 -54.30
N ILE A 197 10.04 -38.90 -53.47
CA ILE A 197 10.99 -38.43 -52.47
C ILE A 197 12.37 -38.24 -53.10
N ALA A 198 12.80 -39.20 -53.91
CA ALA A 198 14.09 -39.16 -54.59
C ALA A 198 14.03 -39.92 -55.92
N GLN A 199 14.77 -39.45 -56.92
CA GLN A 199 15.05 -40.20 -58.13
C GLN A 199 16.51 -39.99 -58.51
N GLU A 200 17.32 -41.03 -58.36
CA GLU A 200 18.77 -40.93 -58.47
C GLU A 200 19.34 -41.90 -59.49
N THR A 201 20.54 -41.58 -59.99
CA THR A 201 21.24 -42.38 -61.00
C THR A 201 22.64 -42.76 -60.51
N PHE A 202 22.92 -44.06 -60.54
CA PHE A 202 24.21 -44.66 -60.23
C PHE A 202 24.83 -45.21 -61.51
N THR A 203 26.05 -44.80 -61.84
CA THR A 203 26.69 -45.17 -63.12
C THR A 203 28.02 -45.86 -62.92
N ASN A 204 28.31 -46.80 -63.83
CA ASN A 204 29.58 -47.53 -63.91
C ASN A 204 30.00 -48.20 -62.59
N MET A 205 29.07 -48.86 -61.89
CA MET A 205 29.37 -49.56 -60.65
C MET A 205 29.93 -50.96 -60.92
N LEU A 206 31.19 -51.18 -60.57
CA LEU A 206 31.82 -52.50 -60.62
C LEU A 206 31.27 -53.44 -59.52
N PRO A 207 31.41 -54.77 -59.64
CA PRO A 207 31.11 -55.69 -58.54
C PRO A 207 31.84 -55.29 -57.25
N GLY A 208 31.10 -55.22 -56.14
CA GLY A 208 31.55 -54.79 -54.82
C GLY A 208 31.76 -53.27 -54.64
N GLN A 209 31.44 -52.45 -55.65
CA GLN A 209 31.57 -50.99 -55.54
C GLN A 209 30.31 -50.37 -54.92
N SER A 210 30.51 -49.38 -54.05
CA SER A 210 29.44 -48.54 -53.51
C SER A 210 29.53 -47.10 -54.00
N GLN A 211 28.38 -46.45 -54.16
CA GLN A 211 28.24 -45.02 -54.44
C GLN A 211 27.17 -44.43 -53.53
N THR A 212 27.37 -43.19 -53.07
CA THR A 212 26.41 -42.47 -52.22
C THR A 212 25.86 -41.24 -52.94
N LYS A 213 24.56 -41.02 -52.81
CA LYS A 213 23.84 -39.81 -53.23
C LYS A 213 23.17 -39.19 -52.01
N THR A 214 23.34 -37.90 -51.82
CA THR A 214 22.70 -37.15 -50.73
C THR A 214 21.51 -36.40 -51.30
N ILE A 215 20.32 -36.67 -50.77
CA ILE A 215 19.07 -36.02 -51.19
C ILE A 215 18.61 -35.06 -50.11
N ASP A 216 18.28 -33.84 -50.53
CA ASP A 216 17.61 -32.85 -49.69
C ASP A 216 16.13 -33.21 -49.51
N LEU A 217 15.68 -33.21 -48.25
CA LEU A 217 14.31 -33.48 -47.87
C LEU A 217 13.52 -32.21 -47.52
N ALA A 218 14.15 -31.03 -47.58
CA ALA A 218 13.48 -29.76 -47.28
C ALA A 218 12.17 -29.57 -48.08
N GLY A 219 11.09 -29.27 -47.37
CA GLY A 219 9.76 -29.02 -47.91
C GLY A 219 9.00 -30.28 -48.36
N LYS A 220 9.51 -31.49 -48.08
CA LYS A 220 8.84 -32.75 -48.46
C LYS A 220 8.03 -33.32 -47.30
N HIS A 221 6.89 -33.90 -47.63
CA HIS A 221 6.18 -34.85 -46.77
C HIS A 221 6.76 -36.24 -47.02
N VAL A 222 7.21 -36.93 -45.96
CA VAL A 222 7.84 -38.24 -46.08
C VAL A 222 7.11 -39.23 -45.18
N GLU A 223 6.69 -40.35 -45.76
CA GLU A 223 6.07 -41.47 -45.04
C GLU A 223 7.14 -42.48 -44.58
N GLY A 224 6.90 -43.15 -43.45
CA GLY A 224 7.71 -44.29 -43.01
C GLY A 224 7.46 -45.54 -43.85
N THR A 225 6.31 -45.63 -44.51
CA THR A 225 6.03 -46.66 -45.50
C THR A 225 6.32 -46.12 -46.89
N LEU A 226 7.48 -46.46 -47.43
CA LEU A 226 7.92 -46.03 -48.76
C LEU A 226 7.75 -47.17 -49.77
N VAL A 227 7.83 -46.84 -51.05
CA VAL A 227 8.05 -47.81 -52.11
C VAL A 227 9.20 -47.41 -53.00
N ALA A 228 9.89 -48.43 -53.49
CA ALA A 228 11.13 -48.36 -54.23
C ALA A 228 10.97 -49.08 -55.57
N SER A 229 11.31 -48.41 -56.67
CA SER A 229 11.30 -49.01 -58.01
C SER A 229 12.54 -48.65 -58.83
N VAL A 230 12.94 -49.58 -59.69
CA VAL A 230 13.99 -49.40 -60.69
C VAL A 230 13.32 -48.91 -61.97
N ILE A 231 13.68 -47.70 -62.38
CA ILE A 231 13.19 -47.07 -63.62
C ILE A 231 14.02 -47.51 -64.81
N ASP A 232 15.31 -47.74 -64.62
CA ASP A 232 16.23 -48.14 -65.67
C ASP A 232 17.42 -48.90 -65.06
N PHE A 233 17.81 -50.02 -65.66
CA PHE A 233 18.95 -50.82 -65.25
C PHE A 233 19.64 -51.46 -66.45
N ASP A 234 20.91 -51.09 -66.62
CA ASP A 234 21.78 -51.53 -67.70
C ASP A 234 22.99 -52.31 -67.17
N SER A 235 23.29 -53.43 -67.83
CA SER A 235 24.52 -54.19 -67.58
C SER A 235 25.11 -54.74 -68.88
N PRO A 236 26.45 -54.72 -69.05
CA PRO A 236 27.10 -55.37 -70.18
C PRO A 236 27.06 -56.91 -70.08
N GLY A 237 26.50 -57.47 -69.00
CA GLY A 237 26.53 -58.91 -68.74
C GLY A 237 27.95 -59.41 -68.45
N GLY A 238 28.14 -60.72 -68.50
CA GLY A 238 29.44 -61.33 -68.23
C GLY A 238 29.36 -62.82 -67.93
N THR A 239 30.49 -63.52 -68.03
CA THR A 239 30.61 -64.91 -67.56
C THR A 239 31.08 -64.90 -66.12
N VAL A 240 30.20 -65.34 -65.22
CA VAL A 240 30.39 -65.26 -63.77
C VAL A 240 29.86 -66.54 -63.11
N VAL A 241 30.32 -66.84 -61.90
CA VAL A 241 29.69 -67.88 -61.08
C VAL A 241 28.45 -67.26 -60.45
N ILE A 242 27.29 -67.88 -60.64
CA ILE A 242 26.04 -67.35 -60.08
C ILE A 242 25.97 -67.69 -58.59
N ASP A 243 25.84 -66.68 -57.74
CA ASP A 243 25.30 -66.84 -56.39
C ASP A 243 23.96 -66.09 -56.33
N THR A 244 22.87 -66.83 -56.18
CA THR A 244 21.52 -66.23 -56.07
C THR A 244 21.33 -65.37 -54.82
N SER A 245 22.25 -65.44 -53.86
CA SER A 245 22.28 -64.59 -52.67
C SER A 245 23.03 -63.26 -52.87
N ASP A 246 23.80 -63.11 -53.97
CA ASP A 246 24.39 -61.82 -54.37
C ASP A 246 23.29 -60.77 -54.46
N ALA A 247 23.49 -59.59 -53.88
CA ALA A 247 22.41 -58.61 -53.73
C ALA A 247 22.86 -57.19 -54.04
N ILE A 248 21.94 -56.40 -54.59
CA ILE A 248 22.07 -54.95 -54.52
C ILE A 248 21.70 -54.54 -53.09
N ILE A 249 22.59 -53.80 -52.44
CA ILE A 249 22.40 -53.34 -51.07
C ILE A 249 22.12 -51.83 -51.12
N LEU A 250 20.95 -51.43 -50.64
CA LEU A 250 20.59 -50.02 -50.48
C LEU A 250 20.64 -49.69 -48.99
N THR A 251 21.54 -48.78 -48.62
CA THR A 251 21.60 -48.21 -47.28
C THR A 251 21.11 -46.78 -47.33
N MET A 252 20.11 -46.46 -46.52
CA MET A 252 19.55 -45.14 -46.34
C MET A 252 19.95 -44.62 -44.97
N LYS A 253 20.47 -43.40 -44.89
CA LYS A 253 20.81 -42.76 -43.63
C LYS A 253 20.24 -41.35 -43.59
N THR A 254 19.47 -41.05 -42.55
CA THR A 254 19.00 -39.67 -42.31
C THR A 254 20.08 -38.85 -41.60
N ASN A 255 20.22 -37.59 -41.98
CA ASN A 255 21.13 -36.64 -41.34
C ASN A 255 20.42 -35.31 -41.06
N ASP A 256 20.43 -34.90 -39.78
CA ASP A 256 20.00 -33.60 -39.27
C ASP A 256 18.57 -33.23 -39.69
N ILE A 257 17.65 -34.19 -39.60
CA ILE A 257 16.24 -34.01 -39.97
C ILE A 257 15.55 -33.10 -38.95
N LYS A 258 15.11 -31.93 -39.43
CA LYS A 258 14.24 -30.99 -38.71
C LYS A 258 12.88 -30.97 -39.35
N VAL A 259 11.84 -31.00 -38.53
CA VAL A 259 10.45 -31.13 -38.99
C VAL A 259 9.58 -29.99 -38.46
N SER A 260 8.52 -29.67 -39.20
CA SER A 260 7.44 -28.80 -38.71
C SER A 260 6.35 -29.62 -38.00
N SER A 261 6.22 -30.90 -38.35
CA SER A 261 5.34 -31.89 -37.74
C SER A 261 5.88 -33.29 -38.03
N ALA A 262 5.83 -34.20 -37.06
CA ALA A 262 6.14 -35.61 -37.30
C ALA A 262 5.43 -36.53 -36.31
N THR A 263 5.15 -37.75 -36.77
CA THR A 263 4.78 -38.89 -35.93
C THR A 263 5.99 -39.81 -35.85
N ALA A 264 6.71 -39.76 -34.72
CA ALA A 264 8.01 -40.39 -34.59
C ALA A 264 8.36 -40.66 -33.11
N ILE A 265 9.49 -41.35 -32.89
CA ILE A 265 10.14 -41.40 -31.58
C ILE A 265 11.08 -40.19 -31.50
N PHE A 266 10.74 -39.20 -30.67
CA PHE A 266 11.56 -38.01 -30.51
C PHE A 266 12.75 -38.26 -29.56
N PRO A 267 13.98 -37.79 -29.92
CA PRO A 267 15.10 -37.77 -29.00
C PRO A 267 14.91 -36.70 -27.92
N SER A 268 15.66 -36.82 -26.81
CA SER A 268 15.69 -35.76 -25.80
C SER A 268 16.22 -34.46 -26.40
N GLN A 269 15.48 -33.36 -26.23
CA GLN A 269 15.81 -32.07 -26.83
C GLN A 269 15.05 -30.91 -26.17
N ASN A 270 15.59 -29.70 -26.32
CA ASN A 270 14.89 -28.46 -26.01
C ASN A 270 13.95 -28.12 -27.17
N LEU A 271 12.66 -28.02 -26.88
CA LEU A 271 11.64 -27.56 -27.82
C LEU A 271 11.53 -26.04 -27.84
N ILE A 272 11.71 -25.41 -26.67
CA ILE A 272 11.66 -23.97 -26.45
C ILE A 272 12.90 -23.57 -25.66
N ASP A 273 13.56 -22.50 -26.11
CA ASP A 273 14.60 -21.79 -25.39
C ASP A 273 14.45 -20.32 -25.75
N GLN A 274 13.80 -19.55 -24.86
CA GLN A 274 13.38 -18.20 -25.17
C GLN A 274 13.63 -17.25 -24.01
N HIS A 275 14.15 -16.08 -24.35
CA HIS A 275 14.38 -14.97 -23.44
C HIS A 275 13.62 -13.76 -23.97
N GLU A 276 12.70 -13.22 -23.18
CA GLU A 276 11.88 -12.07 -23.59
C GLU A 276 11.79 -11.02 -22.50
N ASP A 277 11.76 -9.76 -22.95
CA ASP A 277 11.44 -8.61 -22.13
C ASP A 277 9.92 -8.39 -22.12
N ILE A 278 9.35 -8.34 -20.92
CA ILE A 278 7.95 -8.09 -20.62
C ILE A 278 7.83 -6.64 -20.16
N SER A 279 7.16 -5.80 -20.96
CA SER A 279 6.94 -4.39 -20.62
C SER A 279 5.56 -4.15 -20.02
N TYR A 280 5.54 -3.43 -18.90
CA TYR A 280 4.34 -3.02 -18.17
C TYR A 280 3.94 -1.59 -18.52
N ASN A 281 2.63 -1.37 -18.65
CA ASN A 281 2.08 -0.03 -18.83
C ASN A 281 1.54 0.48 -17.50
N LEU A 282 2.26 1.42 -16.88
CA LEU A 282 1.85 2.05 -15.63
C LEU A 282 1.00 3.28 -15.93
N SER A 283 0.02 3.55 -15.06
CA SER A 283 -0.81 4.76 -15.14
C SER A 283 0.02 6.03 -14.90
N GLY A 284 -0.48 7.19 -15.36
CA GLY A 284 0.16 8.49 -15.12
C GLY A 284 1.48 8.74 -15.88
N GLY A 285 1.85 7.85 -16.82
CA GLY A 285 3.08 7.98 -17.60
C GLY A 285 4.35 7.65 -16.81
N ALA A 286 4.21 6.92 -15.70
CA ALA A 286 5.34 6.49 -14.89
C ALA A 286 6.26 5.53 -15.66
N GLN A 287 7.56 5.72 -15.49
CA GLN A 287 8.64 4.95 -16.11
C GLN A 287 9.62 4.55 -15.01
N LEU A 288 9.30 3.45 -14.31
CA LEU A 288 10.06 2.95 -13.18
C LEU A 288 11.26 2.13 -13.64
N LYS A 289 12.32 2.19 -12.84
CA LYS A 289 13.54 1.39 -13.00
C LYS A 289 13.68 0.34 -11.90
N THR A 290 13.22 0.65 -10.69
CA THR A 290 13.32 -0.28 -9.57
C THR A 290 12.05 -0.24 -8.72
N ILE A 291 11.60 -1.40 -8.29
CA ILE A 291 10.59 -1.56 -7.24
C ILE A 291 11.14 -2.51 -6.20
N HIS A 292 11.07 -2.13 -4.92
CA HIS A 292 11.20 -3.07 -3.81
C HIS A 292 9.80 -3.33 -3.25
N VAL A 293 9.48 -4.60 -3.08
CA VAL A 293 8.12 -5.06 -2.77
C VAL A 293 7.98 -5.31 -1.27
N LYS A 294 7.10 -4.54 -0.63
CA LYS A 294 6.69 -4.73 0.76
C LYS A 294 5.75 -5.92 0.91
N SER A 295 4.83 -6.08 -0.02
CA SER A 295 3.90 -7.22 -0.10
C SER A 295 3.32 -7.35 -1.51
N GLY A 296 2.93 -8.57 -1.88
CA GLY A 296 2.27 -8.84 -3.15
C GLY A 296 2.49 -10.28 -3.60
N LYS A 297 1.82 -10.70 -4.67
CA LYS A 297 1.89 -12.08 -5.18
C LYS A 297 2.09 -12.12 -6.68
N LEU A 298 2.82 -13.14 -7.12
CA LEU A 298 2.89 -13.56 -8.52
C LEU A 298 2.20 -14.92 -8.66
N GLU A 299 1.10 -14.99 -9.40
CA GLU A 299 0.52 -16.26 -9.84
C GLU A 299 1.04 -16.60 -11.23
N LEU A 300 1.66 -17.76 -11.35
CA LEU A 300 2.14 -18.34 -12.60
C LEU A 300 1.26 -19.53 -12.96
N GLU A 301 0.73 -19.52 -14.17
CA GLU A 301 0.09 -20.68 -14.80
C GLU A 301 0.76 -20.96 -16.14
N VAL A 302 1.22 -22.20 -16.31
CA VAL A 302 1.84 -22.68 -17.55
C VAL A 302 0.91 -23.72 -18.16
N VAL A 303 0.46 -23.48 -19.39
CA VAL A 303 -0.48 -24.35 -20.13
C VAL A 303 0.21 -24.90 -21.37
N SER A 304 0.21 -26.21 -21.57
CA SER A 304 0.86 -26.87 -22.71
C SER A 304 -0.13 -27.64 -23.57
N THR A 305 0.07 -27.63 -24.89
CA THR A 305 -0.65 -28.48 -25.85
C THR A 305 0.19 -29.66 -26.34
N ILE A 306 1.40 -29.85 -25.80
CA ILE A 306 2.32 -30.89 -26.25
C ILE A 306 1.81 -32.27 -25.79
N HIS A 307 1.67 -33.21 -26.72
CA HIS A 307 1.14 -34.57 -26.45
C HIS A 307 2.13 -35.52 -25.76
N GLN A 308 3.22 -34.99 -25.22
CA GLN A 308 4.25 -35.71 -24.48
C GLN A 308 4.58 -34.95 -23.19
N GLN A 309 5.01 -35.68 -22.15
CA GLN A 309 5.49 -35.05 -20.94
C GLN A 309 6.67 -34.14 -21.29
N SER A 310 6.59 -32.89 -20.85
CA SER A 310 7.65 -31.90 -21.05
C SER A 310 8.16 -31.40 -19.71
N HIS A 311 9.47 -31.20 -19.62
CA HIS A 311 10.10 -30.54 -18.50
C HIS A 311 10.23 -29.06 -18.83
N PHE A 312 9.73 -28.18 -17.97
CA PHE A 312 9.86 -26.74 -18.17
C PHE A 312 10.63 -26.09 -17.02
N GLU A 313 11.41 -25.08 -17.39
CA GLU A 313 12.08 -24.15 -16.50
C GLU A 313 11.60 -22.74 -16.83
N TYR A 314 11.16 -22.01 -15.82
CA TYR A 314 10.75 -20.62 -15.93
C TYR A 314 11.52 -19.78 -14.92
N SER A 315 12.06 -18.64 -15.38
CA SER A 315 12.81 -17.71 -14.56
C SER A 315 12.46 -16.25 -14.87
N LEU A 316 12.44 -15.42 -13.83
CA LEU A 316 12.46 -13.96 -13.94
C LEU A 316 13.80 -13.43 -13.41
N PRO A 317 14.87 -13.42 -14.25
CA PRO A 317 16.21 -13.04 -13.80
C PRO A 317 16.31 -11.62 -13.23
N THR A 318 15.44 -10.69 -13.63
CA THR A 318 15.44 -9.30 -13.12
C THR A 318 14.57 -9.13 -11.87
N VAL A 319 13.97 -10.20 -11.34
CA VAL A 319 13.18 -10.17 -10.11
C VAL A 319 13.85 -11.07 -9.07
N THR A 320 14.50 -10.47 -8.08
CA THR A 320 15.39 -11.16 -7.15
C THR A 320 14.98 -10.99 -5.69
N ASP A 321 15.26 -11.99 -4.85
CA ASP A 321 15.09 -11.89 -3.40
C ASP A 321 16.22 -11.06 -2.76
N ALA A 322 16.15 -10.87 -1.44
CA ALA A 322 17.17 -10.15 -0.67
C ALA A 322 18.59 -10.76 -0.73
N TYR A 323 18.73 -12.00 -1.21
CA TYR A 323 20.00 -12.70 -1.40
C TYR A 323 20.47 -12.67 -2.87
N GLY A 324 19.71 -12.06 -3.77
CA GLY A 324 19.99 -11.98 -5.21
C GLY A 324 19.54 -13.20 -6.00
N ASN A 325 18.74 -14.12 -5.43
CA ASN A 325 18.22 -15.27 -6.17
C ASN A 325 17.00 -14.86 -7.01
N PRO A 326 16.95 -15.21 -8.31
CA PRO A 326 15.79 -14.89 -9.13
C PRO A 326 14.60 -15.79 -8.77
N ILE A 327 13.39 -15.34 -9.14
CA ILE A 327 12.24 -16.25 -9.20
C ILE A 327 12.56 -17.34 -10.22
N PHE A 328 12.52 -18.60 -9.78
CA PHE A 328 12.80 -19.76 -10.61
C PHE A 328 11.84 -20.89 -10.25
N VAL A 329 11.37 -21.60 -11.28
CA VAL A 329 10.64 -22.86 -11.13
C VAL A 329 11.07 -23.83 -12.21
N SER A 330 11.24 -25.08 -11.79
CA SER A 330 11.48 -26.24 -12.66
C SER A 330 10.47 -27.30 -12.27
N SER A 331 9.72 -27.82 -13.23
CA SER A 331 8.69 -28.84 -13.02
C SER A 331 8.33 -29.54 -14.32
N ASP A 332 7.65 -30.68 -14.21
CA ASP A 332 7.11 -31.41 -15.34
C ASP A 332 5.66 -30.96 -15.65
N LEU A 333 5.34 -30.88 -16.93
CA LEU A 333 3.99 -30.74 -17.47
C LEU A 333 3.55 -32.09 -18.03
N PRO A 334 2.39 -32.62 -17.59
CA PRO A 334 1.89 -33.88 -18.12
C PRO A 334 1.51 -33.74 -19.61
N PRO A 335 1.48 -34.85 -20.36
CA PRO A 335 1.03 -34.84 -21.75
C PRO A 335 -0.37 -34.23 -21.89
N ALA A 336 -0.56 -33.38 -22.90
CA ALA A 336 -1.88 -32.85 -23.22
C ALA A 336 -2.80 -33.97 -23.74
N PRO A 337 -4.08 -34.03 -23.32
CA PRO A 337 -5.05 -34.95 -23.92
C PRO A 337 -5.36 -34.53 -25.37
N GLN A 338 -5.83 -35.46 -26.20
CA GLN A 338 -6.22 -35.13 -27.57
C GLN A 338 -7.20 -33.96 -27.62
N ASN A 339 -6.86 -32.93 -28.40
CA ASN A 339 -7.62 -31.68 -28.52
C ASN A 339 -7.83 -30.91 -27.20
N GLY A 340 -6.95 -31.10 -26.21
CA GLY A 340 -6.98 -30.34 -24.96
C GLY A 340 -5.60 -29.80 -24.57
N SER A 341 -5.47 -29.41 -23.31
CA SER A 341 -4.23 -28.90 -22.74
C SER A 341 -3.99 -29.47 -21.35
N SER A 342 -2.73 -29.45 -20.93
CA SER A 342 -2.32 -29.64 -19.54
C SER A 342 -1.91 -28.31 -18.93
N SER A 343 -1.96 -28.19 -17.60
CA SER A 343 -1.50 -26.99 -16.92
C SER A 343 -0.75 -27.27 -15.61
N TYR A 344 0.09 -26.32 -15.24
CA TYR A 344 0.79 -26.21 -13.97
C TYR A 344 0.53 -24.82 -13.38
N GLN A 345 0.27 -24.74 -12.07
CA GLN A 345 0.05 -23.47 -11.38
C GLN A 345 0.94 -23.36 -10.15
N LYS A 346 1.52 -22.17 -9.93
CA LYS A 346 2.28 -21.85 -8.73
C LYS A 346 2.14 -20.39 -8.36
N THR A 347 1.98 -20.13 -7.07
CA THR A 347 1.97 -18.77 -6.51
C THR A 347 3.27 -18.52 -5.77
N PHE A 348 3.89 -17.37 -6.04
CA PHE A 348 5.05 -16.86 -5.32
C PHE A 348 4.63 -15.67 -4.44
N ASP A 349 5.10 -15.67 -3.20
CA ASP A 349 5.06 -14.48 -2.34
C ASP A 349 6.22 -13.57 -2.74
N LEU A 350 5.93 -12.31 -3.07
CA LEU A 350 6.90 -11.33 -3.53
C LEU A 350 7.43 -10.44 -2.40
N THR A 351 7.06 -10.70 -1.15
CA THR A 351 7.54 -9.93 0.00
C THR A 351 9.07 -9.93 0.06
N GLY A 352 9.68 -8.74 0.03
CA GLY A 352 11.12 -8.55 0.07
C GLY A 352 11.85 -8.77 -1.27
N TYR A 353 11.11 -8.96 -2.38
CA TYR A 353 11.71 -9.01 -3.71
C TYR A 353 11.99 -7.63 -4.28
N THR A 354 13.06 -7.54 -5.06
CA THR A 354 13.43 -6.39 -5.87
C THR A 354 13.20 -6.70 -7.34
N PHE A 355 12.43 -5.83 -8.00
CA PHE A 355 12.21 -5.83 -9.43
C PHE A 355 13.16 -4.81 -10.06
N ASP A 356 14.09 -5.28 -10.87
CA ASP A 356 14.79 -4.47 -11.86
C ASP A 356 13.92 -4.41 -13.12
N LEU A 357 13.50 -3.19 -13.45
CA LEU A 357 12.58 -2.88 -14.54
C LEU A 357 13.30 -2.33 -15.77
N THR A 358 14.61 -2.54 -15.88
CA THR A 358 15.42 -2.03 -16.99
C THR A 358 15.60 -2.99 -18.16
N GLY A 359 15.00 -4.18 -18.08
CA GLY A 359 15.09 -5.26 -19.07
C GLY A 359 16.49 -5.84 -19.22
N LEU A 360 16.69 -6.72 -20.21
CA LEU A 360 17.98 -7.40 -20.43
C LEU A 360 19.12 -6.44 -20.79
N THR A 361 18.80 -5.29 -21.39
CA THR A 361 19.78 -4.32 -21.87
C THR A 361 20.17 -3.27 -20.82
N GLY A 362 19.42 -3.17 -19.71
CA GLY A 362 19.63 -2.14 -18.70
C GLY A 362 19.20 -0.72 -19.11
N THR A 363 18.50 -0.58 -20.23
CA THR A 363 18.14 0.74 -20.80
C THR A 363 16.64 1.01 -20.84
N SER A 364 15.81 0.00 -20.61
CA SER A 364 14.36 0.11 -20.65
C SER A 364 13.81 0.65 -19.31
N TYR A 365 12.49 0.74 -19.21
CA TYR A 365 11.76 1.08 -18.00
C TYR A 365 10.46 0.28 -17.98
N ASN A 366 9.94 -0.01 -16.80
CA ASN A 366 8.79 -0.88 -16.62
C ASN A 366 8.95 -2.24 -17.32
N THR A 367 10.17 -2.78 -17.44
CA THR A 367 10.44 -4.00 -18.21
C THR A 367 11.14 -5.04 -17.35
N VAL A 368 10.49 -6.19 -17.12
CA VAL A 368 11.16 -7.37 -16.53
C VAL A 368 11.58 -8.33 -17.62
N SER A 369 12.60 -9.13 -17.36
CA SER A 369 13.03 -10.16 -18.30
C SER A 369 12.57 -11.53 -17.83
N SER A 370 12.13 -12.35 -18.77
CA SER A 370 11.70 -13.73 -18.57
C SER A 370 12.54 -14.69 -19.38
N SER A 371 12.73 -15.90 -18.86
CA SER A 371 13.39 -17.01 -19.54
C SER A 371 12.55 -18.26 -19.41
N VAL A 372 12.33 -18.93 -20.53
CA VAL A 372 11.53 -20.13 -20.64
C VAL A 372 12.34 -21.17 -21.39
N ILE A 373 12.56 -22.31 -20.75
CA ILE A 373 13.13 -23.49 -21.39
C ILE A 373 12.09 -24.59 -21.26
N ALA A 374 11.72 -25.22 -22.38
CA ALA A 374 10.90 -26.42 -22.36
C ALA A 374 11.59 -27.52 -23.15
N SER A 375 11.67 -28.70 -22.55
CA SER A 375 12.36 -29.86 -23.11
C SER A 375 11.49 -31.11 -22.99
N ILE A 376 11.80 -32.10 -23.80
CA ILE A 376 11.20 -33.44 -23.72
C ILE A 376 12.30 -34.46 -23.55
N ASP A 377 12.00 -35.54 -22.85
CA ASP A 377 12.83 -36.74 -22.78
C ASP A 377 12.31 -37.83 -23.71
N SER A 378 13.21 -38.57 -24.36
CA SER A 378 12.80 -39.68 -25.22
C SER A 378 12.10 -40.78 -24.43
N THR A 379 10.86 -41.10 -24.79
CA THR A 379 10.09 -42.20 -24.17
C THR A 379 10.26 -43.53 -24.89
N GLY A 380 10.83 -43.52 -26.10
CA GLY A 380 10.84 -44.68 -26.99
C GLY A 380 9.49 -45.00 -27.63
N GLU A 381 8.45 -44.22 -27.34
CA GLU A 381 7.11 -44.36 -27.92
C GLU A 381 6.92 -43.44 -29.13
N VAL A 382 6.09 -43.87 -30.06
CA VAL A 382 5.70 -43.04 -31.22
C VAL A 382 4.65 -42.04 -30.77
N VAL A 383 4.93 -40.75 -30.97
CA VAL A 383 4.02 -39.65 -30.67
C VAL A 383 3.99 -38.65 -31.83
N THR A 384 2.92 -37.88 -31.92
CA THR A 384 2.79 -36.79 -32.89
C THR A 384 3.05 -35.45 -32.20
N ILE A 385 4.08 -34.73 -32.66
CA ILE A 385 4.41 -33.38 -32.19
C ILE A 385 4.50 -32.47 -33.40
N SER A 386 3.95 -31.26 -33.28
CA SER A 386 4.01 -30.24 -34.32
C SER A 386 4.48 -28.91 -33.74
N LYS A 387 5.14 -28.08 -34.55
CA LYS A 387 5.43 -26.68 -34.19
C LYS A 387 4.19 -25.80 -34.02
N ASN A 388 3.01 -26.29 -34.39
CA ASN A 388 1.74 -25.67 -34.02
C ASN A 388 1.41 -25.86 -32.53
N ASP A 389 2.03 -26.83 -31.85
CA ASP A 389 1.94 -26.96 -30.41
C ASP A 389 2.63 -25.78 -29.73
N SER A 390 2.14 -25.41 -28.55
CA SER A 390 2.64 -24.24 -27.83
C SER A 390 2.52 -24.39 -26.32
N ILE A 391 3.33 -23.60 -25.62
CA ILE A 391 3.23 -23.37 -24.19
C ILE A 391 2.73 -21.93 -24.01
N HIS A 392 1.63 -21.77 -23.28
CA HIS A 392 1.10 -20.48 -22.86
C HIS A 392 1.49 -20.24 -21.40
N ILE A 393 2.15 -19.11 -21.15
CA ILE A 393 2.50 -18.68 -19.80
C ILE A 393 1.60 -17.51 -19.44
N ASN A 394 0.70 -17.76 -18.49
CA ASN A 394 -0.15 -16.77 -17.87
C ASN A 394 0.53 -16.33 -16.57
N TYR A 395 0.80 -15.04 -16.44
CA TYR A 395 1.32 -14.46 -15.21
C TYR A 395 0.42 -13.36 -14.72
N LYS A 396 0.21 -13.33 -13.40
CA LYS A 396 -0.64 -12.37 -12.73
C LYS A 396 0.08 -11.78 -11.52
N LEU A 397 0.38 -10.49 -11.58
CA LEU A 397 0.85 -9.70 -10.44
C LEU A 397 -0.36 -9.14 -9.71
N GLN A 398 -0.43 -9.37 -8.41
CA GLN A 398 -1.57 -8.97 -7.58
C GLN A 398 -1.13 -8.29 -6.29
N ASP A 399 -1.88 -7.25 -5.92
CA ASP A 399 -1.76 -6.54 -4.64
C ASP A 399 -0.30 -6.09 -4.37
N ILE A 400 0.40 -5.59 -5.41
CA ILE A 400 1.78 -5.14 -5.29
C ILE A 400 1.82 -3.82 -4.51
N VAL A 401 2.37 -3.88 -3.29
CA VAL A 401 2.63 -2.72 -2.44
C VAL A 401 4.14 -2.51 -2.36
N PRO A 402 4.68 -1.39 -2.86
CA PRO A 402 6.10 -1.09 -2.75
C PRO A 402 6.48 -0.52 -1.38
N ASP A 403 7.69 -0.82 -0.89
CA ASP A 403 8.36 -0.04 0.17
C ASP A 403 9.34 0.99 -0.41
N TYR A 404 9.83 0.76 -1.63
CA TYR A 404 10.65 1.70 -2.38
C TYR A 404 10.39 1.60 -3.88
N VAL A 405 10.38 2.75 -4.55
CA VAL A 405 10.34 2.86 -6.01
C VAL A 405 11.33 3.91 -6.50
N SER A 406 11.92 3.68 -7.68
CA SER A 406 12.77 4.67 -8.34
C SER A 406 12.57 4.70 -9.86
N GLY A 407 12.90 5.84 -10.47
CA GLY A 407 12.78 6.07 -11.91
C GLY A 407 12.14 7.44 -12.19
N TYR A 408 11.17 7.49 -13.09
CA TYR A 408 10.31 8.65 -13.29
C TYR A 408 8.90 8.28 -12.82
N LEU A 409 8.39 8.95 -11.78
CA LEU A 409 7.12 8.57 -11.14
C LEU A 409 5.87 9.07 -11.88
N GLY A 410 6.07 9.66 -13.07
CA GLY A 410 4.98 10.22 -13.88
C GLY A 410 4.55 11.60 -13.39
N GLN A 411 3.58 12.19 -14.09
CA GLN A 411 2.94 13.44 -13.67
C GLN A 411 1.59 13.13 -13.04
N GLN A 412 1.36 13.66 -11.86
CA GLN A 412 0.12 13.40 -11.12
C GLN A 412 -0.40 14.67 -10.48
N ILE A 413 -1.72 14.70 -10.26
CA ILE A 413 -2.40 15.79 -9.58
C ILE A 413 -3.23 15.19 -8.46
N VAL A 414 -2.91 15.55 -7.22
CA VAL A 414 -3.71 15.21 -6.04
C VAL A 414 -4.57 16.43 -5.72
N ASN A 415 -5.88 16.23 -5.72
CA ASN A 415 -6.85 17.28 -5.40
C ASN A 415 -7.29 17.05 -3.94
N VAL A 416 -7.06 18.02 -3.08
CA VAL A 416 -7.37 17.93 -1.65
C VAL A 416 -8.43 18.97 -1.31
N ASN A 417 -9.52 18.52 -0.68
CA ASN A 417 -10.58 19.38 -0.17
C ASN A 417 -11.07 18.79 1.14
N GLU A 418 -10.47 19.24 2.23
CA GLU A 418 -10.60 18.60 3.55
C GLU A 418 -10.88 19.62 4.66
N GLU A 419 -11.28 19.08 5.81
CA GLU A 419 -11.49 19.82 7.06
C GLU A 419 -10.72 19.11 8.17
N THR A 420 -9.93 19.87 8.92
CA THR A 420 -9.13 19.36 10.04
C THR A 420 -9.49 20.08 11.34
N ASN A 421 -9.45 19.36 12.46
CA ASN A 421 -9.73 19.90 13.77
C ASN A 421 -8.53 20.71 14.29
N PHE A 422 -8.81 21.76 15.04
CA PHE A 422 -7.82 22.66 15.62
C PHE A 422 -8.08 22.85 17.11
N ASP A 423 -7.39 22.05 17.92
CA ASP A 423 -7.69 21.93 19.36
C ASP A 423 -6.88 22.89 20.24
N VAL A 424 -5.96 23.67 19.66
CA VAL A 424 -5.06 24.54 20.44
C VAL A 424 -5.84 25.59 21.25
N LEU A 425 -6.98 26.06 20.74
CA LEU A 425 -7.83 27.07 21.38
C LEU A 425 -9.08 26.47 22.07
N LYS A 426 -9.10 25.15 22.33
CA LYS A 426 -10.30 24.45 22.84
C LYS A 426 -10.82 24.95 24.19
N ASN A 427 -9.95 25.55 25.02
CA ASN A 427 -10.29 26.04 26.35
C ASN A 427 -11.01 27.40 26.32
N ILE A 428 -10.96 28.11 25.19
CA ILE A 428 -11.74 29.33 24.96
C ILE A 428 -13.15 28.91 24.54
N LYS A 429 -14.16 29.17 25.39
CA LYS A 429 -15.55 28.73 25.19
C LYS A 429 -16.47 29.84 24.67
N GLY A 430 -16.03 31.08 24.67
CA GLY A 430 -16.83 32.21 24.19
C GLY A 430 -16.09 33.55 24.30
N GLY A 431 -16.79 34.62 23.92
CA GLY A 431 -16.23 35.97 23.83
C GLY A 431 -15.59 36.26 22.48
N SER A 432 -14.93 37.41 22.40
CA SER A 432 -14.16 37.81 21.24
C SER A 432 -12.72 38.15 21.62
N LEU A 433 -11.81 37.87 20.71
CA LEU A 433 -10.39 38.17 20.85
C LEU A 433 -9.91 38.90 19.60
N GLN A 434 -9.59 40.18 19.75
CA GLN A 434 -8.97 40.96 18.69
C GLN A 434 -7.47 41.01 18.94
N LEU A 435 -6.68 40.60 17.95
CA LEU A 435 -5.22 40.62 18.00
C LEU A 435 -4.69 41.83 17.23
N GLU A 436 -3.63 42.47 17.72
CA GLU A 436 -2.95 43.54 16.97
C GLU A 436 -2.22 42.97 15.74
N ASP A 437 -1.51 41.86 15.93
CA ASP A 437 -0.74 41.19 14.89
C ASP A 437 -0.79 39.67 15.04
N ALA A 438 -0.50 38.97 13.94
CA ALA A 438 -0.35 37.53 13.90
C ALA A 438 0.64 37.15 12.80
N ASP A 439 1.70 36.44 13.18
CA ASP A 439 2.66 35.87 12.25
C ASP A 439 2.43 34.37 12.16
N VAL A 440 2.18 33.87 10.95
CA VAL A 440 1.96 32.45 10.69
C VAL A 440 2.89 31.98 9.59
N THR A 441 3.63 30.91 9.84
CA THR A 441 4.44 30.24 8.83
C THR A 441 3.71 29.00 8.37
N LEU A 442 3.32 28.96 7.10
CA LEU A 442 2.89 27.74 6.42
C LEU A 442 4.14 26.97 5.99
N THR A 443 4.36 25.84 6.63
CA THR A 443 5.49 24.95 6.36
C THR A 443 5.00 23.75 5.57
N ILE A 444 5.60 23.50 4.41
CA ILE A 444 5.33 22.34 3.57
C ILE A 444 6.61 21.51 3.50
N GLN A 445 6.51 20.23 3.86
CA GLN A 445 7.61 19.28 3.78
C GLN A 445 7.30 18.19 2.77
N ASN A 446 8.21 17.99 1.82
CA ASN A 446 8.14 16.95 0.79
C ASN A 446 9.24 15.91 1.04
N GLY A 447 8.83 14.72 1.48
CA GLY A 447 9.71 13.55 1.62
C GLY A 447 9.89 12.74 0.33
N LEU A 448 9.23 13.11 -0.77
CA LEU A 448 9.35 12.43 -2.06
C LEU A 448 10.57 12.95 -2.82
N GLY A 449 11.27 12.05 -3.51
CA GLY A 449 12.41 12.36 -4.38
C GLY A 449 12.07 13.05 -5.69
N LEU A 450 10.92 13.72 -5.76
CA LEU A 450 10.38 14.36 -6.95
C LEU A 450 9.89 15.78 -6.63
N GLN A 451 9.95 16.69 -7.60
CA GLN A 451 9.54 18.07 -7.40
C GLN A 451 8.02 18.20 -7.36
N GLY A 452 7.53 19.09 -6.49
CA GLY A 452 6.12 19.38 -6.35
C GLY A 452 5.78 20.83 -6.65
N ARG A 453 4.52 21.08 -7.02
CA ARG A 453 3.92 22.42 -7.06
C ARG A 453 2.56 22.37 -6.41
N ILE A 454 2.27 23.34 -5.55
CA ILE A 454 1.03 23.40 -4.78
C ILE A 454 0.27 24.66 -5.16
N ASN A 455 -1.01 24.53 -5.44
CA ASN A 455 -1.92 25.65 -5.61
C ASN A 455 -2.92 25.63 -4.45
N LEU A 456 -2.77 26.54 -3.49
CA LEU A 456 -3.76 26.70 -2.41
C LEU A 456 -4.90 27.61 -2.90
N TYR A 457 -6.11 27.08 -3.04
CA TYR A 457 -7.27 27.85 -3.50
C TYR A 457 -8.08 28.45 -2.36
N ASP A 458 -8.20 27.74 -1.24
CA ASP A 458 -8.92 28.22 -0.06
C ASP A 458 -8.27 27.72 1.23
N LEU A 459 -8.27 28.58 2.24
CA LEU A 459 -8.01 28.22 3.63
C LEU A 459 -9.00 29.03 4.49
N THR A 460 -9.92 28.34 5.15
CA THR A 460 -11.00 28.95 5.91
C THR A 460 -10.92 28.53 7.37
N SER A 461 -10.83 29.53 8.25
CA SER A 461 -10.99 29.39 9.69
C SER A 461 -12.47 29.22 10.01
N VAL A 462 -12.82 28.17 10.76
CA VAL A 462 -14.18 27.86 11.17
C VAL A 462 -14.26 27.84 12.70
N ASN A 463 -15.21 28.60 13.24
CA ASN A 463 -15.56 28.55 14.66
C ASN A 463 -16.96 27.93 14.76
N SER A 464 -17.01 26.63 15.05
CA SER A 464 -18.27 25.87 15.12
C SER A 464 -19.20 26.36 16.24
N LYS A 465 -18.65 26.97 17.30
CA LYS A 465 -19.41 27.49 18.45
C LYS A 465 -20.26 28.71 18.09
N THR A 466 -19.72 29.60 17.25
CA THR A 466 -20.41 30.84 16.81
C THR A 466 -21.02 30.71 15.42
N GLY A 467 -20.60 29.72 14.63
CA GLY A 467 -20.95 29.58 13.21
C GLY A 467 -20.17 30.53 12.29
N ASN A 468 -19.24 31.33 12.83
CA ASN A 468 -18.46 32.28 12.05
C ASN A 468 -17.36 31.57 11.26
N GLN A 469 -17.20 31.98 10.00
CA GLN A 469 -16.15 31.51 9.12
C GLN A 469 -15.41 32.69 8.50
N LYS A 470 -14.10 32.57 8.37
CA LYS A 470 -13.21 33.57 7.76
C LYS A 470 -12.27 32.89 6.78
N SER A 471 -12.40 33.24 5.51
CA SER A 471 -11.53 32.73 4.45
C SER A 471 -10.27 33.60 4.31
N LEU A 472 -9.17 32.94 4.02
CA LEU A 472 -7.87 33.55 3.80
C LEU A 472 -7.93 34.43 2.54
N THR A 473 -7.48 35.67 2.69
CA THR A 473 -7.07 36.53 1.60
C THR A 473 -5.56 36.65 1.70
N TRP A 474 -4.85 36.22 0.67
CA TRP A 474 -3.39 36.21 0.62
C TRP A 474 -2.92 36.55 -0.79
N ASP A 475 -1.84 37.32 -0.90
CA ASP A 475 -1.29 37.76 -2.19
C ASP A 475 -0.79 36.60 -3.07
N GLN A 476 -0.47 35.43 -2.48
CA GLN A 476 -0.10 34.21 -3.20
C GLN A 476 -1.22 33.17 -3.31
N LEU A 477 -2.44 33.48 -2.87
CA LEU A 477 -3.59 32.56 -3.01
C LEU A 477 -3.81 32.22 -4.49
N ALA A 478 -4.08 30.95 -4.78
CA ALA A 478 -4.23 30.36 -6.11
C ALA A 478 -3.03 30.54 -7.06
N LYS A 479 -1.86 30.97 -6.54
CA LYS A 479 -0.61 31.00 -7.31
C LYS A 479 0.21 29.74 -7.08
N PRO A 480 1.06 29.34 -8.04
CA PRO A 480 1.88 28.15 -7.92
C PRO A 480 2.99 28.33 -6.88
N LEU A 481 2.96 27.50 -5.84
CA LEU A 481 3.98 27.39 -4.80
C LEU A 481 4.88 26.18 -5.10
N SER A 482 6.16 26.40 -5.38
CA SER A 482 7.08 25.31 -5.71
C SER A 482 7.67 24.66 -4.46
N ILE A 483 7.81 23.33 -4.47
CA ILE A 483 8.53 22.58 -3.44
C ILE A 483 9.54 21.63 -4.10
N GLY A 484 10.78 21.64 -3.60
CA GLY A 484 11.85 20.80 -4.11
C GLY A 484 11.62 19.30 -3.87
N ALA A 485 12.47 18.48 -4.48
CA ALA A 485 12.57 17.05 -4.20
C ALA A 485 13.39 16.79 -2.93
N ALA A 486 13.07 15.73 -2.20
CA ALA A 486 13.90 15.23 -1.12
C ALA A 486 15.27 14.75 -1.64
N ASN A 487 16.29 14.86 -0.79
CA ASN A 487 17.59 14.24 -1.04
C ASN A 487 17.58 12.82 -0.46
N GLU A 488 18.05 11.82 -1.21
CA GLU A 488 17.99 10.41 -0.79
C GLU A 488 19.10 10.05 0.20
N ASN A 489 20.33 10.54 -0.03
CA ASN A 489 21.50 10.13 0.73
C ASN A 489 22.40 11.33 1.11
N PRO A 490 22.42 11.76 2.38
CA PRO A 490 21.53 11.33 3.47
C PRO A 490 20.07 11.74 3.21
N PHE A 491 19.11 11.00 3.75
CA PHE A 491 17.69 11.32 3.59
C PHE A 491 17.37 12.67 4.22
N VAL A 492 16.94 13.64 3.40
CA VAL A 492 16.52 14.98 3.85
C VAL A 492 15.31 15.42 3.04
N ALA A 493 14.18 15.62 3.72
CA ALA A 493 12.97 16.16 3.10
C ALA A 493 13.18 17.61 2.64
N ALA A 494 12.62 17.96 1.48
CA ALA A 494 12.60 19.34 1.03
C ALA A 494 11.57 20.13 1.84
N THR A 495 11.91 21.35 2.24
CA THR A 495 11.01 22.23 3.00
C THR A 495 10.78 23.52 2.24
N ALA A 496 9.52 23.95 2.16
CA ALA A 496 9.12 25.26 1.67
C ALA A 496 8.32 25.98 2.77
N THR A 497 8.68 27.23 3.05
CA THR A 497 8.04 28.04 4.10
C THR A 497 7.45 29.30 3.49
N PHE A 498 6.20 29.59 3.84
CA PHE A 498 5.50 30.79 3.41
C PHE A 498 5.03 31.57 4.64
N ASN A 499 5.46 32.82 4.76
CA ASN A 499 5.09 33.66 5.89
C ASN A 499 3.82 34.44 5.55
N LEU A 500 2.82 34.32 6.41
CA LEU A 500 1.57 35.04 6.38
C LEU A 500 1.54 35.99 7.58
N ASN A 501 1.30 37.27 7.31
CA ASN A 501 1.12 38.29 8.35
C ASN A 501 0.14 39.37 7.86
N ASN A 502 -0.02 40.42 8.66
CA ASN A 502 -0.95 41.51 8.39
C ASN A 502 -0.60 42.37 7.15
N THR A 503 0.61 42.23 6.60
CA THR A 503 1.04 43.02 5.42
C THR A 503 0.67 42.35 4.10
N ASN A 504 0.59 41.01 4.07
CA ASN A 504 0.35 40.23 2.86
C ASN A 504 -0.93 39.39 2.91
N SER A 505 -1.60 39.32 4.06
CA SER A 505 -2.78 38.49 4.27
C SER A 505 -3.73 39.05 5.34
N ASN A 506 -4.92 38.44 5.47
CA ASN A 506 -5.84 38.68 6.58
C ASN A 506 -5.71 37.65 7.72
N ILE A 507 -4.54 37.01 7.88
CA ILE A 507 -4.36 35.88 8.81
C ILE A 507 -4.74 36.20 10.26
N GLN A 508 -4.51 37.43 10.72
CA GLN A 508 -4.96 37.90 12.03
C GLN A 508 -6.47 37.72 12.23
N GLN A 509 -7.29 37.99 11.20
CA GLN A 509 -8.75 37.82 11.28
C GLN A 509 -9.16 36.36 11.38
N LEU A 510 -8.39 35.47 10.74
CA LEU A 510 -8.63 34.03 10.77
C LEU A 510 -8.34 33.46 12.16
N ILE A 511 -7.27 33.91 12.82
CA ILE A 511 -6.93 33.48 14.19
C ILE A 511 -7.86 34.14 15.22
N SER A 512 -8.18 35.43 15.07
CA SER A 512 -9.17 36.14 15.90
C SER A 512 -10.58 35.58 15.80
N ASN A 513 -10.89 34.81 14.75
CA ASN A 513 -12.13 34.03 14.68
C ASN A 513 -12.16 32.89 15.72
N LEU A 514 -11.06 32.62 16.42
CA LEU A 514 -10.90 31.53 17.39
C LEU A 514 -11.35 30.19 16.79
N PRO A 515 -10.72 29.74 15.68
CA PRO A 515 -11.14 28.53 15.02
C PRO A 515 -11.07 27.33 15.95
N ASP A 516 -11.99 26.39 15.73
CA ASP A 516 -11.86 25.01 16.20
C ASP A 516 -11.66 24.04 15.02
N GLN A 517 -11.77 24.52 13.78
CA GLN A 517 -11.55 23.75 12.56
C GLN A 517 -10.93 24.63 11.46
N TRP A 518 -10.14 23.99 10.59
CA TRP A 518 -9.62 24.57 9.35
C TRP A 518 -10.17 23.81 8.15
N LYS A 519 -10.74 24.53 7.19
CA LYS A 519 -11.12 24.00 5.88
C LYS A 519 -10.12 24.45 4.84
N PHE A 520 -9.69 23.58 3.96
CA PHE A 520 -8.73 23.95 2.92
C PHE A 520 -8.97 23.18 1.62
N SER A 521 -8.66 23.87 0.52
CA SER A 521 -8.74 23.32 -0.83
C SER A 521 -7.44 23.62 -1.57
N LEU A 522 -6.75 22.58 -2.04
CA LEU A 522 -5.49 22.70 -2.75
C LEU A 522 -5.28 21.61 -3.79
N ASP A 523 -4.50 21.92 -4.82
CA ASP A 523 -3.96 20.94 -5.76
C ASP A 523 -2.47 20.74 -5.50
N VAL A 524 -2.03 19.49 -5.44
CA VAL A 524 -0.62 19.10 -5.45
C VAL A 524 -0.29 18.49 -6.80
N PHE A 525 0.58 19.15 -7.55
CA PHE A 525 1.15 18.64 -8.79
C PHE A 525 2.49 17.97 -8.49
N LEU A 526 2.62 16.70 -8.83
CA LEU A 526 3.84 15.93 -8.74
C LEU A 526 4.50 15.86 -10.12
N ASN A 527 5.81 16.12 -10.19
CA ASN A 527 6.55 16.31 -11.44
C ASN A 527 5.89 17.31 -12.41
N PRO A 528 5.59 18.55 -11.98
CA PRO A 528 4.92 19.53 -12.83
C PRO A 528 5.67 19.82 -14.13
N GLU A 529 7.00 19.67 -14.14
CA GLU A 529 7.89 19.89 -15.30
C GLU A 529 8.26 18.59 -16.05
N GLY A 530 7.62 17.47 -15.72
CA GLY A 530 7.88 16.16 -16.31
C GLY A 530 9.16 15.52 -15.78
N ASN A 531 9.83 14.71 -16.60
CA ASN A 531 11.06 13.99 -16.23
C ASN A 531 12.30 14.92 -16.21
N SER A 532 12.23 16.01 -15.46
CA SER A 532 13.33 16.97 -15.30
C SER A 532 14.47 16.42 -14.44
N SER A 533 14.19 15.41 -13.61
CA SER A 533 15.15 14.71 -12.76
C SER A 533 15.97 13.63 -13.48
N SER A 534 15.70 13.34 -14.76
CA SER A 534 16.38 12.29 -15.54
C SER A 534 16.29 10.90 -14.93
N TYR A 535 15.08 10.49 -14.51
CA TYR A 535 14.78 9.20 -13.86
C TYR A 535 15.43 9.02 -12.48
N HIS A 536 15.67 10.13 -11.77
CA HIS A 536 16.17 10.11 -10.39
C HIS A 536 15.06 10.39 -9.37
N ASP A 537 13.79 10.26 -9.76
CA ASP A 537 12.72 10.28 -8.79
C ASP A 537 12.81 9.02 -7.93
N PHE A 538 12.54 9.19 -6.64
CA PHE A 538 12.44 8.08 -5.70
C PHE A 538 11.34 8.32 -4.68
N ALA A 539 10.89 7.25 -4.04
CA ALA A 539 9.84 7.30 -3.05
C ALA A 539 9.97 6.09 -2.11
N TYR A 540 9.98 6.33 -0.80
CA TYR A 540 9.92 5.28 0.24
C TYR A 540 8.53 5.21 0.85
N ASP A 541 8.10 4.09 1.42
CA ASP A 541 6.81 4.03 2.13
C ASP A 541 6.70 5.05 3.29
N SER A 542 7.84 5.44 3.88
CA SER A 542 7.93 6.49 4.90
C SER A 542 7.95 7.92 4.32
N SER A 543 8.10 8.09 3.02
CA SER A 543 8.08 9.41 2.39
C SER A 543 6.66 9.97 2.43
N SER A 544 6.50 11.10 3.14
CA SER A 544 5.23 11.81 3.24
C SER A 544 5.32 13.22 2.67
N LEU A 545 4.20 13.72 2.18
CA LEU A 545 3.98 15.14 1.94
C LEU A 545 3.11 15.69 3.07
N SER A 546 3.62 16.68 3.80
CA SER A 546 2.91 17.25 4.95
C SER A 546 2.90 18.78 4.90
N ALA A 547 1.80 19.36 5.38
CA ALA A 547 1.66 20.80 5.58
C ALA A 547 1.31 21.09 7.04
N GLY A 548 1.95 22.10 7.61
CA GLY A 548 1.70 22.58 8.96
C GLY A 548 1.67 24.09 9.04
N LEU A 549 1.01 24.61 10.06
CA LEU A 549 1.01 26.03 10.43
C LEU A 549 1.77 26.18 11.74
N ASP A 550 2.82 27.00 11.71
CA ASP A 550 3.52 27.47 12.90
C ASP A 550 3.05 28.90 13.16
N VAL A 551 2.36 29.11 14.29
CA VAL A 551 1.70 30.38 14.61
C VAL A 551 2.43 31.04 15.76
N THR A 552 2.78 32.32 15.59
CA THR A 552 3.33 33.20 16.61
C THR A 552 2.38 34.39 16.79
N LEU A 553 1.73 34.48 17.95
CA LEU A 553 0.79 35.55 18.30
C LEU A 553 1.37 36.41 19.40
N PRO A 554 1.84 37.64 19.11
CA PRO A 554 2.13 38.60 20.16
C PRO A 554 0.89 38.82 21.03
N LEU A 555 1.02 38.77 22.36
CA LEU A 555 -0.08 39.05 23.30
C LEU A 555 -0.34 40.56 23.40
N SER A 556 -0.57 41.19 22.26
CA SER A 556 -1.11 42.53 22.11
C SER A 556 -2.55 42.40 21.62
N LEU A 557 -3.50 42.49 22.54
CA LEU A 557 -4.86 42.03 22.29
C LEU A 557 -5.91 42.87 23.00
N ILE A 558 -7.15 42.75 22.51
CA ILE A 558 -8.37 43.21 23.16
C ILE A 558 -9.26 41.99 23.32
N ALA A 559 -9.49 41.60 24.57
CA ALA A 559 -10.44 40.57 24.96
C ALA A 559 -11.74 41.26 25.39
N ASP A 560 -12.86 40.82 24.80
CA ASP A 560 -14.21 41.22 25.20
C ASP A 560 -15.02 39.96 25.51
N ASP A 561 -15.42 39.85 26.77
CA ASP A 561 -16.11 38.72 27.36
C ASP A 561 -15.45 37.37 27.04
N LEU A 562 -14.10 37.32 26.99
CA LEU A 562 -13.35 36.10 26.69
C LEU A 562 -13.55 35.09 27.82
N ILE A 563 -14.15 33.93 27.50
CA ILE A 563 -14.49 32.90 28.48
C ILE A 563 -13.50 31.75 28.39
N LEU A 564 -12.77 31.50 29.47
CA LEU A 564 -11.99 30.28 29.69
C LEU A 564 -12.71 29.39 30.69
N VAL A 565 -12.72 28.08 30.42
CA VAL A 565 -13.36 27.09 31.29
C VAL A 565 -12.37 25.97 31.62
N ASP A 566 -12.24 25.67 32.91
CA ASP A 566 -11.44 24.57 33.42
C ASP A 566 -12.24 23.71 34.41
N THR A 567 -11.89 22.43 34.52
CA THR A 567 -12.55 21.48 35.43
C THR A 567 -11.57 20.96 36.46
N LEU A 568 -11.90 21.15 37.73
CA LEU A 568 -11.11 20.77 38.88
C LEU A 568 -11.82 19.66 39.65
N ASP A 569 -11.07 18.70 40.18
CA ASP A 569 -11.60 17.80 41.20
C ASP A 569 -11.89 18.61 42.47
N PHE A 570 -13.03 18.38 43.09
CA PHE A 570 -13.46 19.12 44.27
C PHE A 570 -14.06 18.18 45.29
N SER A 571 -13.62 18.28 46.54
CA SER A 571 -14.25 17.60 47.66
C SER A 571 -14.05 18.42 48.92
N LEU A 572 -15.12 18.63 49.69
CA LEU A 572 -15.05 19.20 51.03
C LEU A 572 -14.79 18.13 52.10
N GLY A 573 -14.57 16.88 51.69
CA GLY A 573 -14.48 15.71 52.57
C GLY A 573 -15.85 15.24 53.05
N ASN A 574 -15.96 13.95 53.34
CA ASN A 574 -17.13 13.38 54.03
C ASN A 574 -16.89 13.47 55.53
N PRO A 575 -17.61 14.31 56.28
CA PRO A 575 -17.45 14.36 57.74
C PRO A 575 -17.83 13.01 58.36
N GLU A 576 -16.94 12.42 59.16
CA GLU A 576 -17.26 11.20 59.92
C GLU A 576 -18.25 11.53 61.05
N PRO A 577 -19.03 10.54 61.56
CA PRO A 577 -19.90 10.76 62.71
C PRO A 577 -19.11 11.24 63.94
N GLY A 578 -19.24 12.53 64.28
CA GLY A 578 -18.51 13.18 65.38
C GLY A 578 -17.62 14.36 64.95
N ASP A 579 -17.39 14.54 63.64
CA ASP A 579 -16.65 15.68 63.11
C ASP A 579 -17.48 16.98 63.12
N PRO A 580 -16.85 18.15 63.36
CA PRO A 580 -17.50 19.45 63.19
C PRO A 580 -18.01 19.62 61.75
N GLN A 581 -19.33 19.66 61.55
CA GLN A 581 -19.89 19.90 60.22
C GLN A 581 -19.94 21.40 59.92
N ILE A 582 -19.52 21.78 58.71
CA ILE A 582 -19.64 23.16 58.24
C ILE A 582 -21.14 23.44 58.01
N LYS A 583 -21.71 24.33 58.83
CA LYS A 583 -23.08 24.80 58.69
C LYS A 583 -23.20 25.75 57.51
N ASP A 584 -22.45 26.84 57.56
CA ASP A 584 -22.44 27.89 56.55
C ASP A 584 -21.05 28.53 56.51
N GLY A 585 -20.80 29.36 55.50
CA GLY A 585 -19.55 30.09 55.46
C GLY A 585 -19.52 31.23 54.46
N THR A 586 -18.64 32.18 54.73
CA THR A 586 -18.32 33.26 53.81
C THR A 586 -16.89 33.10 53.31
N PHE A 587 -16.73 32.97 52.00
CA PHE A 587 -15.43 33.03 51.34
C PHE A 587 -15.19 34.45 50.86
N THR A 588 -14.05 35.03 51.22
CA THR A 588 -13.60 36.32 50.70
C THR A 588 -12.27 36.12 50.00
N LEU A 589 -12.28 36.31 48.68
CA LEU A 589 -11.12 36.33 47.80
C LEU A 589 -10.66 37.78 47.61
N ILE A 590 -9.50 38.11 48.13
CA ILE A 590 -8.85 39.40 47.92
C ILE A 590 -7.88 39.23 46.76
N VAL A 591 -8.09 40.00 45.69
CA VAL A 591 -7.28 39.95 44.48
C VAL A 591 -6.56 41.29 44.30
N TYR A 592 -5.25 41.26 44.16
CA TYR A 592 -4.43 42.38 43.70
C TYR A 592 -3.99 42.08 42.27
N ASN A 593 -4.69 42.67 41.30
CA ASN A 593 -4.48 42.38 39.90
C ASN A 593 -3.51 43.38 39.27
N GLY A 594 -2.35 42.90 38.83
CA GLY A 594 -1.36 43.63 38.05
C GLY A 594 -1.44 43.41 36.55
N PHE A 595 -2.38 42.61 36.05
CA PHE A 595 -2.62 42.46 34.62
C PHE A 595 -3.58 43.54 34.11
N PRO A 596 -3.45 44.00 32.85
CA PRO A 596 -4.37 44.96 32.25
C PRO A 596 -5.69 44.32 31.78
N ILE A 597 -6.04 43.16 32.33
CA ILE A 597 -7.23 42.38 32.03
C ILE A 597 -7.98 42.18 33.34
N SER A 598 -9.26 42.50 33.35
CA SER A 598 -10.16 42.23 34.47
C SER A 598 -10.65 40.79 34.39
N ALA A 599 -10.85 40.17 35.55
CA ALA A 599 -11.25 38.77 35.64
C ALA A 599 -12.53 38.65 36.46
N THR A 600 -13.54 38.01 35.90
CA THR A 600 -14.82 37.69 36.53
C THR A 600 -14.89 36.19 36.75
N PRO A 601 -14.43 35.67 37.90
CA PRO A 601 -14.43 34.24 38.17
C PRO A 601 -15.81 33.75 38.64
N GLN A 602 -16.22 32.59 38.15
CA GLN A 602 -17.38 31.85 38.64
C GLN A 602 -17.03 30.38 38.78
N LEU A 603 -17.48 29.74 39.84
CA LEU A 603 -17.26 28.32 40.08
C LEU A 603 -18.62 27.61 40.14
N TYR A 604 -18.77 26.56 39.35
CA TYR A 604 -19.96 25.71 39.33
C TYR A 604 -19.61 24.33 39.87
N PHE A 605 -20.42 23.79 40.77
CA PHE A 605 -20.15 22.52 41.43
C PHE A 605 -21.05 21.43 40.89
N TYR A 606 -20.46 20.25 40.64
CA TYR A 606 -21.13 19.12 40.00
C TYR A 606 -20.91 17.84 40.81
N ASP A 607 -21.86 16.91 40.70
CA ASP A 607 -21.69 15.54 41.18
C ASP A 607 -20.86 14.67 40.20
N GLU A 608 -20.73 13.37 40.49
CA GLU A 608 -19.93 12.43 39.69
C GLU A 608 -20.45 12.27 38.26
N ASP A 609 -21.77 12.46 38.07
CA ASP A 609 -22.49 12.32 36.80
C ASP A 609 -22.59 13.64 36.00
N PHE A 610 -21.87 14.70 36.40
CA PHE A 610 -21.92 16.05 35.82
C PHE A 610 -23.31 16.73 35.90
N THR A 611 -24.10 16.42 36.93
CA THR A 611 -25.30 17.20 37.25
C THR A 611 -24.91 18.44 38.06
N LEU A 612 -25.37 19.62 37.62
CA LEU A 612 -25.10 20.88 38.32
C LEU A 612 -25.78 20.88 39.70
N LEU A 613 -24.99 20.98 40.77
CA LEU A 613 -25.47 21.07 42.14
C LEU A 613 -25.67 22.51 42.59
N ASP A 614 -24.67 23.37 42.35
CA ASP A 614 -24.73 24.79 42.73
C ASP A 614 -23.65 25.66 42.06
N SER A 615 -23.67 26.97 42.31
CA SER A 615 -22.61 27.92 41.95
C SER A 615 -22.09 28.69 43.16
N LEU A 616 -20.84 29.14 43.10
CA LEU A 616 -20.20 29.86 44.21
C LEU A 616 -20.74 31.29 44.37
N PHE A 617 -20.89 32.03 43.28
CA PHE A 617 -21.40 33.40 43.30
C PHE A 617 -22.80 33.48 42.69
N THR A 618 -23.75 34.01 43.45
CA THR A 618 -25.10 34.35 42.94
C THR A 618 -25.12 35.67 42.17
N SER A 619 -24.28 36.62 42.57
CA SER A 619 -23.92 37.83 41.81
C SER A 619 -22.42 37.77 41.55
N VAL A 620 -22.04 37.60 40.28
CA VAL A 620 -20.64 37.32 39.92
C VAL A 620 -19.81 38.60 40.06
N PRO A 621 -18.83 38.63 40.96
CA PRO A 621 -18.02 39.81 41.19
C PRO A 621 -16.85 39.88 40.19
N THR A 622 -16.35 41.07 39.91
CA THR A 622 -15.22 41.28 38.99
C THR A 622 -13.99 41.75 39.75
N ALA A 623 -12.86 41.07 39.55
CA ALA A 623 -11.56 41.58 39.90
C ALA A 623 -11.15 42.63 38.85
N ALA A 624 -11.11 43.89 39.27
CA ALA A 624 -10.70 45.00 38.41
C ALA A 624 -9.28 44.78 37.87
N ALA A 625 -9.04 45.23 36.65
CA ALA A 625 -7.73 45.19 36.02
C ALA A 625 -6.76 46.22 36.64
N GLY A 626 -5.46 46.01 36.44
CA GLY A 626 -4.42 46.98 36.79
C GLY A 626 -4.57 48.32 36.05
N LEU A 627 -4.05 49.38 36.65
CA LEU A 627 -4.14 50.75 36.13
C LEU A 627 -3.07 50.99 35.07
N LEU A 628 -3.49 51.33 33.85
CA LEU A 628 -2.60 51.68 32.75
C LEU A 628 -2.08 53.12 32.86
N ASN A 629 -0.83 53.33 32.41
CA ASN A 629 -0.28 54.67 32.16
C ASN A 629 -0.51 55.11 30.69
N ASP A 630 -0.07 56.33 30.34
CA ASP A 630 -0.19 56.87 28.98
C ASP A 630 0.63 56.09 27.91
N GLN A 631 1.52 55.19 28.33
CA GLN A 631 2.27 54.28 27.46
C GLN A 631 1.63 52.90 27.36
N CYS A 632 0.42 52.72 27.89
CA CYS A 632 -0.35 51.47 27.87
C CYS A 632 0.32 50.31 28.61
N ILE A 633 1.14 50.63 29.62
CA ILE A 633 1.79 49.67 30.53
C ILE A 633 1.12 49.79 31.91
N VAL A 634 0.96 48.67 32.62
CA VAL A 634 0.39 48.70 33.97
C VAL A 634 1.36 49.41 34.92
N SER A 635 0.89 50.47 35.56
CA SER A 635 1.66 51.30 36.49
C SER A 635 1.24 51.14 37.95
N GLY A 636 0.14 50.42 38.21
CA GLY A 636 -0.32 50.08 39.56
C GLY A 636 -1.33 48.94 39.56
N GLN A 637 -1.29 48.11 40.62
CA GLN A 637 -2.23 47.01 40.81
C GLN A 637 -3.60 47.53 41.30
N SER A 638 -4.67 46.87 40.88
CA SER A 638 -6.02 47.11 41.42
C SER A 638 -6.37 46.09 42.49
N LYS A 639 -6.89 46.55 43.64
CA LYS A 639 -7.38 45.68 44.71
C LYS A 639 -8.89 45.45 44.56
N SER A 640 -9.31 44.20 44.55
CA SER A 640 -10.72 43.78 44.57
C SER A 640 -10.97 42.78 45.69
N GLU A 641 -12.15 42.85 46.31
CA GLU A 641 -12.59 41.90 47.33
C GLU A 641 -13.87 41.21 46.85
N LEU A 642 -13.74 39.93 46.45
CA LEU A 642 -14.83 39.11 45.95
C LEU A 642 -15.36 38.26 47.10
N THR A 643 -16.63 38.43 47.48
CA THR A 643 -17.20 37.71 48.63
C THR A 643 -18.36 36.81 48.19
N ALA A 644 -18.25 35.51 48.48
CA ALA A 644 -19.30 34.52 48.32
C ALA A 644 -19.83 34.12 49.71
N SER A 645 -21.13 34.29 49.94
CA SER A 645 -21.80 33.79 51.15
C SER A 645 -22.54 32.52 50.80
N ILE A 646 -22.19 31.42 51.47
CA ILE A 646 -22.74 30.08 51.26
C ILE A 646 -23.64 29.77 52.45
N ASP A 647 -24.94 29.67 52.20
CA ASP A 647 -25.90 29.25 53.21
C ASP A 647 -25.86 27.74 53.47
N GLU A 648 -26.56 27.30 54.50
CA GLU A 648 -26.59 25.90 54.92
C GLU A 648 -27.15 24.95 53.85
N SER A 649 -28.13 25.40 53.08
CA SER A 649 -28.69 24.57 52.01
C SER A 649 -27.69 24.34 50.89
N THR A 650 -26.92 25.37 50.55
CA THR A 650 -25.88 25.38 49.53
C THR A 650 -24.69 24.57 50.01
N MET A 651 -24.26 24.75 51.26
CA MET A 651 -23.15 23.99 51.86
C MET A 651 -23.41 22.48 51.84
N ASN A 652 -24.64 22.04 52.13
CA ASN A 652 -25.02 20.63 52.05
C ASN A 652 -24.94 20.09 50.60
N ARG A 653 -25.30 20.89 49.59
CA ARG A 653 -25.13 20.50 48.18
C ARG A 653 -23.66 20.45 47.78
N LEU A 654 -22.83 21.39 48.27
CA LEU A 654 -21.39 21.40 47.99
C LEU A 654 -20.64 20.21 48.61
N GLN A 655 -21.11 19.68 49.74
CA GLN A 655 -20.54 18.45 50.32
C GLN A 655 -20.76 17.22 49.42
N MET A 656 -21.79 17.25 48.57
CA MET A 656 -22.08 16.20 47.59
C MET A 656 -21.32 16.41 46.26
N ALA A 657 -20.65 17.55 46.09
CA ALA A 657 -19.90 17.84 44.88
C ALA A 657 -18.58 17.05 44.86
N SER A 658 -18.31 16.42 43.72
CA SER A 658 -17.05 15.73 43.43
C SER A 658 -16.19 16.51 42.43
N ARG A 659 -16.78 17.48 41.74
CA ARG A 659 -16.14 18.27 40.68
C ARG A 659 -16.54 19.75 40.79
N ALA A 660 -15.65 20.63 40.36
CA ALA A 660 -15.93 22.05 40.22
C ALA A 660 -15.44 22.55 38.85
N VAL A 661 -16.28 23.30 38.13
CA VAL A 661 -15.95 23.92 36.84
C VAL A 661 -15.72 25.41 37.07
N LEU A 662 -14.48 25.85 36.89
CA LEU A 662 -14.09 27.25 36.96
C LEU A 662 -14.33 27.90 35.60
N VAL A 663 -15.14 28.95 35.58
CA VAL A 663 -15.42 29.79 34.42
C VAL A 663 -14.83 31.17 34.69
N GLY A 664 -13.75 31.49 34.00
CA GLY A 664 -13.13 32.81 34.01
C GLY A 664 -13.60 33.63 32.83
N LYS A 665 -14.22 34.77 33.08
CA LYS A 665 -14.60 35.74 32.05
C LYS A 665 -13.66 36.94 32.11
N PHE A 666 -12.99 37.26 31.00
CA PHE A 666 -11.91 38.23 30.93
C PHE A 666 -12.24 39.39 30.01
N ASN A 667 -11.91 40.61 30.46
CA ASN A 667 -12.12 41.84 29.70
C ASN A 667 -10.89 42.72 29.79
N THR A 668 -10.34 43.12 28.64
CA THR A 668 -9.21 44.05 28.58
C THR A 668 -9.64 45.44 29.09
N THR A 669 -8.74 46.13 29.78
CA THR A 669 -9.00 47.48 30.30
C THR A 669 -9.10 48.49 29.17
N GLU A 670 -10.12 49.35 29.18
CA GLU A 670 -10.19 50.46 28.24
C GLU A 670 -9.38 51.66 28.77
N HIS A 671 -8.56 52.28 27.92
CA HIS A 671 -7.87 53.53 28.22
C HIS A 671 -7.96 54.49 27.01
N PRO A 672 -8.30 55.78 27.17
CA PRO A 672 -8.61 56.67 26.04
C PRO A 672 -7.50 56.86 24.98
N SER A 673 -6.24 56.65 25.38
CA SER A 673 -5.07 56.75 24.50
C SER A 673 -4.53 55.40 24.02
N CYS A 674 -5.10 54.29 24.47
CA CYS A 674 -4.62 52.94 24.17
C CYS A 674 -5.58 52.22 23.22
N GLY A 675 -5.01 51.58 22.19
CA GLY A 675 -5.72 50.64 21.33
C GLY A 675 -5.55 49.22 21.88
N PHE A 676 -4.78 48.40 21.18
CA PHE A 676 -4.36 47.09 21.67
C PHE A 676 -3.43 47.20 22.88
N ILE A 677 -3.56 46.25 23.80
CA ILE A 677 -2.79 46.25 25.04
C ILE A 677 -1.88 45.04 25.09
N LYS A 678 -0.59 45.32 25.30
CA LYS A 678 0.46 44.31 25.43
C LYS A 678 0.50 43.70 26.82
N ILE A 679 0.66 42.38 26.87
CA ILE A 679 0.92 41.62 28.09
C ILE A 679 2.42 41.41 28.23
N PHE A 680 2.95 41.74 29.42
CA PHE A 680 4.36 41.58 29.78
C PHE A 680 4.51 40.48 30.82
N ASP A 681 5.67 39.84 30.85
CA ASP A 681 6.01 38.74 31.75
C ASP A 681 6.07 39.15 33.24
N GLU A 682 6.34 40.43 33.52
CA GLU A 682 6.42 40.99 34.87
C GLU A 682 5.06 41.18 35.57
N TYR A 683 3.95 41.02 34.85
CA TYR A 683 2.61 41.17 35.41
C TYR A 683 2.25 39.98 36.30
N THR A 684 1.67 40.29 37.46
CA THR A 684 1.32 39.32 38.51
C THR A 684 -0.08 39.58 39.05
N MET A 685 -0.74 38.52 39.50
CA MET A 685 -2.01 38.60 40.23
C MET A 685 -1.85 37.93 41.59
N ASP A 686 -1.79 38.74 42.66
CA ASP A 686 -1.73 38.21 44.02
C ASP A 686 -3.14 37.92 44.52
N VAL A 687 -3.35 36.69 44.98
CA VAL A 687 -4.65 36.19 45.40
C VAL A 687 -4.57 35.70 46.84
N LYS A 688 -5.49 36.17 47.68
CA LYS A 688 -5.62 35.74 49.08
C LYS A 688 -7.05 35.33 49.37
N LEU A 689 -7.26 34.03 49.61
CA LEU A 689 -8.55 33.47 50.00
C LEU A 689 -8.64 33.37 51.53
N THR A 690 -9.70 33.92 52.09
CA THR A 690 -10.04 33.79 53.51
C THR A 690 -11.43 33.16 53.64
N GLY A 691 -11.59 32.25 54.58
CA GLY A 691 -12.86 31.59 54.88
C GLY A 691 -13.30 31.92 56.28
N LYS A 692 -14.56 32.32 56.43
CA LYS A 692 -15.25 32.46 57.70
C LYS A 692 -16.34 31.40 57.77
N PHE A 693 -16.10 30.32 58.48
CA PHE A 693 -17.04 29.20 58.57
C PHE A 693 -17.71 29.14 59.93
N THR A 694 -18.99 28.80 59.93
CA THR A 694 -19.74 28.43 61.13
C THR A 694 -19.82 26.92 61.19
N TYR A 695 -19.32 26.31 62.26
CA TYR A 695 -19.39 24.86 62.45
C TYR A 695 -20.49 24.48 63.44
N TYR A 696 -21.17 23.37 63.17
CA TYR A 696 -21.87 22.60 64.19
C TYR A 696 -20.84 21.81 65.01
N THR A 697 -20.70 22.14 66.30
CA THR A 697 -19.92 21.31 67.22
C THR A 697 -20.82 20.78 68.34
N GLY A 698 -20.98 19.46 68.39
CA GLY A 698 -21.76 18.76 69.41
C GLY A 698 -22.07 17.32 69.02
N TYR A 699 -21.50 16.36 69.79
CA TYR A 699 -21.85 14.93 69.76
C TYR A 699 -23.29 14.70 70.12
#